data_AF-A0A813LH32-F1
#
_entry.id   AF-A0A813LH32-F1
#
_cell.length_a   1.000
_cell.length_b   1.000
_cell.length_c   1.000
_cell.angle_alpha   90.00
_cell.angle_beta   90.00
_cell.angle_gamma   90.00
#
_symmetry.space_group_name_H-M   'P 1'
#
loop_
_entity.id
_entity.type
_entity.pdbx_description
1 polymer ?
#
loop_
_entity_poly.entity_id
_entity_poly.type
_entity_poly.pdbx_seq_one_letter_code
_entity_poly.pdbx_strand_id
1 'polypeptide(L)'
;MFSVIYHRYSKTWRKSVLPSEHKLHEWWEHVKEHPQMLNHPIKTRDQRARWGVPLAIHGDGVPITGIGKGWCKLMTMFTWSSLLGSGSTLDMLFWIWSVFDKLCHTGDCDGTMQSFFAILKWSFFWLWIGKWPDEDWTGRKYNPLSAAGKKAGSFLAAGFFGVLFAIEGVTAVSIALEYMRCKYLNKLTMFCRKSGYPKLRGFDHLEEGIRQRLAQPSGTTDLKNGVKSCLAQFLLSMFAWGQFSPQRVQHIAALACKGFAKNEPDWLADVEALASLGTHGAHANNIHRDLMAKMQALPRLPEHVEEHPQMLNHPIKTRDQWARWGVPLAIHGDGVPITGIGKGWCKLMAMFTWSSLLGSGSTLDMLFWIWSVFDKLCHTGDCDGTMQSFFAILKWSFFWLWIGKWPDEDWYNPLSAAGKKAGSFLAAGFFGVLFAIEGDLEYLTLHLDLPRHSLQSGPWVTAVSIALDYMRCKYLGSDMYQFGSVLYMLCYFVLTGAPLENVHSCWASMKEFYQAHNTGSRYRYLNKLTMFCRKSGYPKLRGKANEIRHFGAALLGLWPAHMNGALELHRKVKLMLKLNVRMETLLTEYRDECALPPAASREFTDACRCMMLLRTQLAEHFVQECEKLFDIASKPHMVMHSAILSKYLSPRRVWCFAGEDMMGKTQILAKSCVRGIYGAAAAVKFAKHYRLGLRLLFDGHD
;
A
#
# COMPACT_ATOMS: atom_id res chain seq x y z
N MET A 1 -7.01 31.41 -1.43
CA MET A 1 -6.39 31.00 -0.16
C MET A 1 -4.87 31.18 -0.16
N PHE A 2 -4.10 30.47 -1.02
CA PHE A 2 -2.63 30.56 -1.12
C PHE A 2 -2.07 32.00 -1.11
N SER A 3 -2.55 32.85 -2.02
CA SER A 3 -2.18 34.29 -2.07
C SER A 3 -2.48 35.06 -0.78
N VAL A 4 -3.63 34.78 -0.15
CA VAL A 4 -4.03 35.45 1.09
C VAL A 4 -3.10 35.08 2.24
N ILE A 5 -2.69 33.80 2.32
CA ILE A 5 -1.72 33.33 3.33
C ILE A 5 -0.39 34.07 3.16
N TYR A 6 0.11 34.20 1.93
CA TYR A 6 1.34 34.94 1.63
C TYR A 6 1.26 36.41 2.08
N HIS A 7 0.23 37.14 1.63
CA HIS A 7 0.15 38.59 1.83
C HIS A 7 -0.29 39.00 3.24
N ARG A 8 -1.12 38.20 3.91
CA ARG A 8 -1.75 38.59 5.19
C ARG A 8 -1.27 37.79 6.40
N TYR A 9 -0.74 36.59 6.18
CA TYR A 9 -0.40 35.67 7.26
C TYR A 9 1.05 35.19 7.12
N SER A 10 2.00 36.14 7.10
CA SER A 10 3.43 35.84 6.85
C SER A 10 4.04 34.84 7.84
N LYS A 11 3.53 34.78 9.08
CA LYS A 11 3.91 33.74 10.06
C LYS A 11 3.39 32.36 9.63
N THR A 12 2.12 32.25 9.25
CA THR A 12 1.52 31.01 8.73
C THR A 12 2.15 30.61 7.40
N TRP A 13 2.48 31.54 6.52
CA TRP A 13 3.22 31.24 5.29
C TRP A 13 4.58 30.60 5.60
N ARG A 14 5.38 31.23 6.46
CA ARG A 14 6.69 30.71 6.88
C ARG A 14 6.61 29.43 7.72
N LYS A 15 5.47 29.16 8.35
CA LYS A 15 5.30 27.92 9.13
C LYS A 15 4.78 26.78 8.24
N SER A 16 3.69 27.03 7.54
CA SER A 16 2.83 26.00 6.96
C SER A 16 2.90 25.89 5.44
N VAL A 17 3.50 26.86 4.75
CA VAL A 17 3.54 26.88 3.26
C VAL A 17 4.96 26.86 2.72
N LEU A 18 5.80 27.81 3.10
CA LEU A 18 7.19 27.91 2.64
C LEU A 18 8.06 28.51 3.73
N PRO A 19 8.78 27.69 4.51
CA PRO A 19 9.61 28.19 5.61
C PRO A 19 10.82 29.01 5.17
N SER A 20 11.48 28.61 4.09
CA SER A 20 12.56 29.37 3.48
C SER A 20 12.75 28.97 2.02
N GLU A 21 13.30 29.88 1.21
CA GLU A 21 13.69 29.59 -0.17
C GLU A 21 14.75 28.49 -0.25
N HIS A 22 15.64 28.41 0.75
CA HIS A 22 16.63 27.34 0.84
C HIS A 22 15.99 25.96 0.93
N LYS A 23 14.97 25.77 1.79
CA LYS A 23 14.25 24.50 1.89
C LYS A 23 13.51 24.13 0.60
N LEU A 24 13.01 25.12 -0.11
CA LEU A 24 12.38 24.91 -1.41
C LEU A 24 13.38 24.40 -2.45
N HIS A 25 14.57 25.01 -2.51
CA HIS A 25 15.64 24.56 -3.39
C HIS A 25 16.10 23.13 -3.04
N GLU A 26 16.36 22.86 -1.77
CA GLU A 26 16.75 21.55 -1.25
C GLU A 26 15.73 20.46 -1.64
N TRP A 27 14.44 20.75 -1.48
CA TRP A 27 13.38 19.81 -1.84
C TRP A 27 13.38 19.47 -3.33
N TRP A 28 13.50 20.47 -4.22
CA TRP A 28 13.53 20.24 -5.67
C TRP A 28 14.76 19.47 -6.12
N GLU A 29 15.91 19.69 -5.48
CA GLU A 29 17.13 18.91 -5.73
C GLU A 29 16.97 17.45 -5.29
N HIS A 30 16.33 17.23 -4.14
CA HIS A 30 16.10 15.89 -3.61
C HIS A 30 15.17 15.05 -4.50
N VAL A 31 14.10 15.65 -5.02
CA VAL A 31 13.10 14.91 -5.81
C VAL A 31 13.44 14.82 -7.29
N LYS A 32 14.51 15.46 -7.79
CA LYS A 32 14.76 15.59 -9.25
C LYS A 32 14.87 14.25 -10.01
N GLU A 33 15.36 13.21 -9.33
CA GLU A 33 15.51 11.84 -9.85
C GLU A 33 14.35 10.91 -9.48
N HIS A 34 13.37 11.40 -8.69
CA HIS A 34 12.22 10.62 -8.28
C HIS A 34 11.41 10.15 -9.50
N PRO A 35 10.89 8.91 -9.53
CA PRO A 35 10.13 8.40 -10.69
C PRO A 35 8.94 9.28 -11.11
N GLN A 36 8.27 9.97 -10.16
CA GLN A 36 7.18 10.92 -10.47
C GLN A 36 7.64 12.14 -11.28
N MET A 37 8.94 12.42 -11.32
CA MET A 37 9.53 13.51 -12.09
C MET A 37 9.78 13.12 -13.56
N LEU A 38 9.60 11.86 -13.96
CA LEU A 38 9.70 11.46 -15.36
C LEU A 38 8.59 12.14 -16.15
N ASN A 39 8.95 12.97 -17.14
CA ASN A 39 8.04 13.79 -17.95
C ASN A 39 7.17 14.78 -17.16
N HIS A 40 7.50 15.08 -15.90
CA HIS A 40 6.72 16.04 -15.12
C HIS A 40 6.87 17.45 -15.70
N PRO A 41 5.78 18.20 -15.98
CA PRO A 41 5.83 19.51 -16.65
C PRO A 41 6.59 20.59 -15.87
N ILE A 42 6.92 20.32 -14.61
CA ILE A 42 7.76 21.23 -13.81
C ILE A 42 9.20 21.27 -14.31
N LYS A 43 9.69 20.20 -14.95
CA LYS A 43 11.07 20.16 -15.46
C LYS A 43 11.32 21.21 -16.53
N THR A 44 10.29 21.56 -17.31
CA THR A 44 10.36 22.58 -18.36
C THR A 44 10.08 23.99 -17.87
N ARG A 45 9.84 24.18 -16.56
CA ARG A 45 9.51 25.49 -15.99
C ARG A 45 10.74 26.09 -15.32
N ASP A 46 11.13 27.28 -15.79
CA ASP A 46 12.27 28.01 -15.26
C ASP A 46 12.08 28.40 -13.80
N GLN A 47 13.20 28.45 -13.08
CA GLN A 47 13.26 28.88 -11.68
C GLN A 47 12.29 28.11 -10.75
N ARG A 48 11.93 26.85 -11.09
CA ARG A 48 11.10 25.98 -10.24
C ARG A 48 11.64 25.87 -8.81
N ALA A 49 12.96 25.77 -8.67
CA ALA A 49 13.64 25.65 -7.38
C ALA A 49 13.56 26.92 -6.53
N ARG A 50 13.20 28.06 -7.15
CA ARG A 50 13.04 29.35 -6.48
C ARG A 50 11.59 29.69 -6.17
N TRP A 51 10.65 29.34 -7.05
CA TRP A 51 9.27 29.85 -6.97
C TRP A 51 8.18 28.77 -6.89
N GLY A 52 8.49 27.50 -7.16
CA GLY A 52 7.48 26.45 -7.30
C GLY A 52 7.20 25.72 -6.00
N VAL A 53 6.23 26.15 -5.20
CA VAL A 53 5.89 25.51 -3.92
C VAL A 53 5.18 24.17 -4.16
N PRO A 54 5.73 23.02 -3.72
CA PRO A 54 5.10 21.72 -3.90
C PRO A 54 3.92 21.54 -2.93
N LEU A 55 2.77 21.13 -3.46
CA LEU A 55 1.51 21.01 -2.74
C LEU A 55 0.97 19.58 -2.80
N ALA A 56 0.29 19.18 -1.75
CA ALA A 56 -0.54 17.98 -1.72
C ALA A 56 -2.02 18.37 -1.62
N ILE A 57 -2.89 17.55 -2.19
CA ILE A 57 -4.32 17.60 -1.91
C ILE A 57 -4.76 16.28 -1.29
N HIS A 58 -5.57 16.36 -0.25
CA HIS A 58 -6.13 15.22 0.45
C HIS A 58 -7.65 15.22 0.34
N GLY A 59 -8.25 14.04 0.11
CA GLY A 59 -9.69 13.84 0.07
C GLY A 59 -10.10 12.55 0.77
N ASP A 60 -10.96 12.64 1.78
CA ASP A 60 -11.46 11.46 2.51
C ASP A 60 -12.93 11.61 2.96
N GLY A 61 -13.57 10.48 3.19
CA GLY A 61 -14.90 10.40 3.79
C GLY A 61 -14.81 10.45 5.31
N VAL A 62 -15.25 11.54 5.92
CA VAL A 62 -15.24 11.72 7.36
C VAL A 62 -16.55 11.19 7.94
N PRO A 63 -16.54 10.16 8.80
CA PRO A 63 -17.77 9.66 9.42
C PRO A 63 -18.31 10.70 10.38
N ILE A 64 -19.56 11.09 10.17
CA ILE A 64 -20.27 12.03 11.04
C ILE A 64 -21.32 11.23 11.82
N THR A 65 -21.04 10.92 13.08
CA THR A 65 -21.94 10.15 13.95
C THR A 65 -22.57 11.05 15.02
N GLY A 66 -23.82 10.77 15.41
CA GLY A 66 -24.44 11.39 16.59
C GLY A 66 -25.31 12.63 16.34
N ILE A 67 -25.51 13.06 15.09
CA ILE A 67 -26.30 14.28 14.75
C ILE A 67 -27.79 13.96 14.46
N GLY A 68 -28.27 12.76 14.80
CA GLY A 68 -29.70 12.38 14.75
C GLY A 68 -30.34 12.25 13.36
N LYS A 69 -29.69 12.73 12.29
CA LYS A 69 -30.19 12.65 10.91
C LYS A 69 -29.50 11.52 10.14
N GLY A 70 -30.29 10.55 9.69
CA GLY A 70 -29.79 9.34 9.02
C GLY A 70 -29.02 9.57 7.71
N TRP A 71 -29.15 10.75 7.09
CA TRP A 71 -28.44 11.15 5.88
C TRP A 71 -27.07 11.79 6.13
N CYS A 72 -26.77 12.21 7.37
CA CYS A 72 -25.50 12.86 7.74
C CYS A 72 -24.41 11.88 8.20
N LYS A 73 -24.34 10.65 7.65
CA LYS A 73 -23.43 9.62 8.21
C LYS A 73 -21.98 9.74 7.73
N LEU A 74 -21.76 10.37 6.58
CA LEU A 74 -20.46 10.50 5.94
C LEU A 74 -20.40 11.86 5.23
N MET A 75 -19.30 12.57 5.42
CA MET A 75 -19.02 13.84 4.77
C MET A 75 -17.69 13.74 4.04
N THR A 76 -17.72 13.82 2.73
CA THR A 76 -16.49 13.96 1.93
C THR A 76 -15.87 15.32 2.20
N MET A 77 -14.59 15.36 2.54
CA MET A 77 -13.83 16.58 2.80
C MET A 77 -12.56 16.61 1.96
N PHE A 78 -12.23 17.81 1.44
CA PHE A 78 -11.00 18.09 0.73
C PHE A 78 -10.17 19.16 1.43
N THR A 79 -8.88 18.90 1.58
CA THR A 79 -7.89 19.80 2.15
C THR A 79 -6.67 19.88 1.22
N TRP A 80 -5.89 20.95 1.29
CA TRP A 80 -4.55 20.97 0.70
C TRP A 80 -3.51 21.34 1.75
N SER A 81 -2.26 20.99 1.47
CA SER A 81 -1.11 21.36 2.28
C SER A 81 0.08 21.65 1.38
N SER A 82 1.08 22.35 1.92
CA SER A 82 2.40 22.39 1.31
C SER A 82 3.22 21.21 1.80
N LEU A 83 3.96 20.57 0.89
CA LEU A 83 4.94 19.54 1.22
C LEU A 83 6.19 20.11 1.93
N LEU A 84 6.28 21.44 2.06
CA LEU A 84 7.35 22.14 2.80
C LEU A 84 6.88 22.65 4.16
N GLY A 85 5.59 22.54 4.47
CA GLY A 85 5.02 23.00 5.73
C GLY A 85 5.57 22.22 6.93
N SER A 86 5.64 22.87 8.08
CA SER A 86 6.03 22.24 9.35
C SER A 86 5.11 22.74 10.47
N GLY A 87 4.50 21.84 11.22
CA GLY A 87 3.55 22.17 12.29
C GLY A 87 2.64 21.00 12.62
N SER A 88 1.61 21.23 13.44
CA SER A 88 0.57 20.23 13.65
C SER A 88 -0.25 20.03 12.37
N THR A 89 -1.03 18.95 12.32
CA THR A 89 -1.96 18.71 11.20
C THR A 89 -2.91 19.89 10.99
N LEU A 90 -3.36 20.55 12.07
CA LEU A 90 -4.20 21.76 12.00
C LEU A 90 -3.45 22.97 11.42
N ASP A 91 -2.14 23.08 11.66
CA ASP A 91 -1.33 24.14 11.08
C ASP A 91 -1.11 23.95 9.57
N MET A 92 -1.06 22.71 9.10
CA MET A 92 -0.62 22.36 7.75
C MET A 92 -1.76 22.06 6.77
N LEU A 93 -2.92 21.58 7.26
CA LEU A 93 -4.06 21.25 6.43
C LEU A 93 -5.01 22.44 6.29
N PHE A 94 -5.10 22.96 5.07
CA PHE A 94 -6.01 24.01 4.71
C PHE A 94 -7.27 23.43 4.06
N TRP A 95 -8.41 23.59 4.72
CA TRP A 95 -9.71 23.16 4.21
C TRP A 95 -10.04 23.85 2.89
N ILE A 96 -10.46 23.06 1.89
CA ILE A 96 -10.92 23.54 0.59
C ILE A 96 -12.45 23.54 0.58
N TRP A 97 -13.04 22.37 0.82
CA TRP A 97 -14.47 22.13 0.65
C TRP A 97 -14.88 20.81 1.31
N SER A 98 -16.15 20.69 1.69
CA SER A 98 -16.75 19.45 2.16
C SER A 98 -18.23 19.36 1.85
N VAL A 99 -18.74 18.14 1.69
CA VAL A 99 -20.15 17.88 1.38
C VAL A 99 -20.62 16.59 2.04
N PHE A 100 -21.85 16.55 2.50
CA PHE A 100 -22.49 15.29 2.87
C PHE A 100 -22.80 14.52 1.59
N ASP A 101 -22.30 13.30 1.47
CA ASP A 101 -22.40 12.52 0.23
C ASP A 101 -23.85 12.31 -0.22
N LYS A 102 -24.79 12.29 0.73
CA LYS A 102 -26.23 12.17 0.47
C LYS A 102 -26.89 13.43 -0.10
N LEU A 103 -26.21 14.58 -0.06
CA LEU A 103 -26.67 15.84 -0.64
C LEU A 103 -26.06 16.10 -2.03
N CYS A 104 -25.13 15.26 -2.48
CA CYS A 104 -24.55 15.42 -3.80
C CYS A 104 -25.60 15.12 -4.88
N HIS A 105 -25.82 16.08 -5.78
CA HIS A 105 -26.53 15.83 -7.02
C HIS A 105 -25.65 14.96 -7.93
N THR A 106 -26.24 13.89 -8.46
CA THR A 106 -25.60 12.97 -9.38
C THR A 106 -26.14 13.22 -10.77
N GLY A 107 -25.33 13.84 -11.61
CA GLY A 107 -25.61 14.12 -13.02
C GLY A 107 -24.31 14.03 -13.80
N ASP A 108 -24.38 13.58 -15.06
CA ASP A 108 -23.19 13.25 -15.86
C ASP A 108 -22.34 14.47 -16.21
N CYS A 109 -22.93 15.68 -16.23
CA CYS A 109 -22.26 16.93 -16.61
C CYS A 109 -22.49 18.10 -15.64
N ASP A 110 -23.43 17.98 -14.70
CA ASP A 110 -23.85 19.01 -13.74
C ASP A 110 -23.86 18.50 -12.29
N GLY A 111 -23.34 17.29 -12.05
CA GLY A 111 -23.22 16.74 -10.71
C GLY A 111 -22.33 17.59 -9.79
N THR A 112 -22.60 17.52 -8.49
CA THR A 112 -21.93 18.36 -7.48
C THR A 112 -20.42 18.12 -7.47
N MET A 113 -19.99 16.87 -7.57
CA MET A 113 -18.57 16.51 -7.57
C MET A 113 -17.88 16.93 -8.88
N GLN A 114 -18.55 16.80 -10.02
CA GLN A 114 -18.06 17.22 -11.32
C GLN A 114 -17.81 18.73 -11.34
N SER A 115 -18.78 19.51 -10.86
CA SER A 115 -18.66 20.96 -10.73
C SER A 115 -17.53 21.37 -9.80
N PHE A 116 -17.43 20.72 -8.63
CA PHE A 116 -16.34 20.94 -7.68
C PHE A 116 -14.97 20.68 -8.32
N PHE A 117 -14.78 19.54 -9.00
CA PHE A 117 -13.51 19.21 -9.65
C PHE A 117 -13.19 20.11 -10.84
N ALA A 118 -14.19 20.61 -11.58
CA ALA A 118 -13.97 21.60 -12.63
C ALA A 118 -13.40 22.92 -12.05
N ILE A 119 -14.00 23.41 -10.96
CA ILE A 119 -13.52 24.62 -10.24
C ILE A 119 -12.13 24.38 -9.64
N LEU A 120 -11.91 23.21 -9.04
CA LEU A 120 -10.62 22.86 -8.43
C LEU A 120 -9.51 22.77 -9.47
N LYS A 121 -9.79 22.17 -10.64
CA LYS A 121 -8.87 22.13 -11.78
C LYS A 121 -8.51 23.52 -12.28
N TRP A 122 -9.50 24.40 -12.45
CA TRP A 122 -9.27 25.80 -12.82
C TRP A 122 -8.40 26.50 -11.77
N SER A 123 -8.67 26.27 -10.49
CA SER A 123 -7.89 26.85 -9.39
C SER A 123 -6.43 26.41 -9.41
N PHE A 124 -6.16 25.11 -9.60
CA PHE A 124 -4.78 24.60 -9.69
C PHE A 124 -4.06 25.03 -10.97
N PHE A 125 -4.78 25.20 -12.07
CA PHE A 125 -4.19 25.74 -13.30
C PHE A 125 -3.65 27.16 -13.05
N TRP A 126 -4.46 28.07 -12.49
CA TRP A 126 -4.01 29.42 -12.20
C TRP A 126 -2.97 29.49 -11.08
N LEU A 127 -3.07 28.60 -10.10
CA LEU A 127 -2.05 28.44 -9.07
C LEU A 127 -0.71 27.97 -9.65
N TRP A 128 -0.72 27.07 -10.64
CA TRP A 128 0.45 26.66 -11.40
C TRP A 128 1.03 27.80 -12.24
N ILE A 129 0.17 28.60 -12.89
CA ILE A 129 0.63 29.79 -13.62
C ILE A 129 1.29 30.79 -12.67
N GLY A 130 0.80 30.93 -11.43
CA GLY A 130 1.32 31.87 -10.45
C GLY A 130 0.74 33.29 -10.58
N LYS A 131 -0.33 33.44 -11.37
CA LYS A 131 -1.00 34.73 -11.63
C LYS A 131 -2.48 34.67 -11.25
N TRP A 132 -3.02 35.82 -10.87
CA TRP A 132 -4.45 35.97 -10.67
C TRP A 132 -5.19 35.70 -11.98
N PRO A 133 -6.26 34.88 -11.95
CA PRO A 133 -7.08 34.61 -13.12
C PRO A 133 -7.65 35.89 -13.71
N ASP A 134 -7.66 35.99 -15.04
CA ASP A 134 -8.35 37.05 -15.78
C ASP A 134 -9.78 36.64 -16.19
N GLU A 135 -10.10 35.37 -16.06
CA GLU A 135 -11.42 34.76 -16.26
C GLU A 135 -11.78 33.81 -15.12
N ASP A 136 -13.08 33.67 -14.85
CA ASP A 136 -13.58 32.68 -13.89
C ASP A 136 -13.50 31.23 -14.42
N TRP A 137 -13.93 30.26 -13.61
CA TRP A 137 -13.87 28.84 -13.96
C TRP A 137 -14.76 28.44 -15.15
N THR A 138 -15.68 29.32 -15.56
CA THR A 138 -16.52 29.15 -16.76
C THR A 138 -15.92 29.80 -18.01
N GLY A 139 -14.77 30.48 -17.88
CA GLY A 139 -14.11 31.21 -18.97
C GLY A 139 -14.65 32.63 -19.17
N ARG A 140 -15.41 33.18 -18.22
CA ARG A 140 -15.95 34.53 -18.32
C ARG A 140 -14.96 35.54 -17.73
N LYS A 141 -14.56 36.53 -18.53
CA LYS A 141 -13.62 37.57 -18.07
C LYS A 141 -14.20 38.39 -16.93
N TYR A 142 -13.35 38.74 -15.96
CA TYR A 142 -13.75 39.65 -14.89
C TYR A 142 -13.91 41.08 -15.41
N ASN A 143 -14.89 41.81 -14.85
CA ASN A 143 -15.02 43.25 -15.09
C ASN A 143 -13.73 43.96 -14.63
N PRO A 144 -13.04 44.75 -15.47
CA PRO A 144 -11.78 45.43 -15.11
C PRO A 144 -11.89 46.33 -13.87
N LEU A 145 -13.08 46.85 -13.57
CA LEU A 145 -13.33 47.70 -12.40
C LEU A 145 -13.56 46.89 -11.11
N SER A 146 -13.85 45.60 -11.22
CA SER A 146 -14.03 44.71 -10.07
C SER A 146 -12.71 44.42 -9.36
N ALA A 147 -12.76 44.05 -8.08
CA ALA A 147 -11.56 43.69 -7.33
C ALA A 147 -10.76 42.53 -7.95
N ALA A 148 -11.44 41.58 -8.61
CA ALA A 148 -10.79 40.49 -9.33
C ALA A 148 -10.17 40.98 -10.65
N GLY A 149 -10.88 41.78 -11.44
CA GLY A 149 -10.38 42.34 -12.69
C GLY A 149 -9.17 43.26 -12.51
N LYS A 150 -9.13 44.04 -11.42
CA LYS A 150 -7.94 44.86 -11.08
C LYS A 150 -6.69 44.04 -10.75
N LYS A 151 -6.86 42.78 -10.34
CA LYS A 151 -5.74 41.87 -10.02
C LYS A 151 -5.39 40.95 -11.18
N ALA A 152 -6.28 40.76 -12.16
CA ALA A 152 -6.10 39.86 -13.28
C ALA A 152 -4.70 39.99 -13.91
N GLY A 153 -4.00 38.85 -14.08
CA GLY A 153 -2.65 38.79 -14.66
C GLY A 153 -1.50 39.20 -13.74
N SER A 154 -1.76 39.81 -12.57
CA SER A 154 -0.74 40.09 -11.57
C SER A 154 -0.33 38.82 -10.80
N PHE A 155 0.85 38.81 -10.17
CA PHE A 155 1.34 37.64 -9.44
C PHE A 155 0.50 37.33 -8.19
N LEU A 156 0.21 36.04 -7.96
CA LEU A 156 -0.56 35.58 -6.80
C LEU A 156 0.16 35.87 -5.49
N ALA A 157 1.44 35.52 -5.39
CA ALA A 157 2.23 35.58 -4.17
C ALA A 157 3.67 36.01 -4.50
N ALA A 158 3.84 37.25 -5.01
CA ALA A 158 5.15 37.81 -5.37
C ALA A 158 6.02 36.92 -6.28
N GLY A 159 5.40 36.15 -7.17
CA GLY A 159 6.08 35.24 -8.10
C GLY A 159 5.98 33.76 -7.72
N PHE A 160 5.69 33.43 -6.46
CA PHE A 160 5.45 32.05 -6.05
C PHE A 160 4.22 31.46 -6.76
N PHE A 161 4.36 30.20 -7.19
CA PHE A 161 3.32 29.40 -7.81
C PHE A 161 3.25 28.03 -7.11
N GLY A 162 2.09 27.38 -7.15
CA GLY A 162 1.89 26.07 -6.53
C GLY A 162 2.03 24.94 -7.54
N VAL A 163 2.67 23.86 -7.14
CA VAL A 163 2.83 22.63 -7.92
C VAL A 163 2.07 21.52 -7.23
N LEU A 164 0.95 21.07 -7.79
CA LEU A 164 0.26 19.90 -7.26
C LEU A 164 1.15 18.67 -7.52
N PHE A 165 1.83 18.21 -6.47
CA PHE A 165 2.83 17.15 -6.52
C PHE A 165 2.29 15.81 -5.99
N ALA A 166 1.35 15.86 -5.03
CA ALA A 166 0.74 14.68 -4.43
C ALA A 166 -0.79 14.80 -4.35
N ILE A 167 -1.47 13.65 -4.45
CA ILE A 167 -2.91 13.50 -4.22
C ILE A 167 -3.12 12.31 -3.28
N GLU A 168 -3.80 12.51 -2.15
CA GLU A 168 -3.90 11.56 -1.03
C GLU A 168 -5.39 11.21 -0.75
N GLY A 169 -5.77 9.92 -0.64
CA GLY A 169 -7.16 9.48 -0.33
C GLY A 169 -7.54 8.03 -0.73
N VAL A 170 -8.58 7.41 -0.11
CA VAL A 170 -8.95 5.97 -0.27
C VAL A 170 -9.88 5.66 -1.46
N THR A 171 -10.77 6.58 -1.87
CA THR A 171 -11.87 6.23 -2.81
C THR A 171 -12.32 7.34 -3.75
N ALA A 172 -12.50 8.58 -3.29
CA ALA A 172 -12.99 9.69 -4.13
C ALA A 172 -11.95 10.22 -5.14
N VAL A 173 -10.66 10.02 -4.86
CA VAL A 173 -9.53 10.48 -5.68
C VAL A 173 -9.34 9.64 -6.95
N SER A 174 -9.72 8.36 -6.92
CA SER A 174 -9.66 7.45 -8.07
C SER A 174 -10.49 7.98 -9.26
N ILE A 175 -11.68 8.51 -8.97
CA ILE A 175 -12.58 9.15 -9.95
C ILE A 175 -11.99 10.49 -10.44
N ALA A 176 -11.34 11.26 -9.56
CA ALA A 176 -10.68 12.51 -9.91
C ALA A 176 -9.45 12.29 -10.82
N LEU A 177 -8.67 11.23 -10.59
CA LEU A 177 -7.50 10.86 -11.41
C LEU A 177 -7.89 10.42 -12.82
N GLU A 178 -9.03 9.73 -12.97
CA GLU A 178 -9.57 9.30 -14.27
C GLU A 178 -10.10 10.51 -15.06
N TYR A 179 -10.77 11.46 -14.39
CA TYR A 179 -11.24 12.71 -14.99
C TYR A 179 -10.11 13.70 -15.31
N MET A 180 -9.04 13.74 -14.49
CA MET A 180 -7.87 14.58 -14.72
C MET A 180 -6.95 14.02 -15.81
N ARG A 181 -6.75 12.70 -15.91
CA ARG A 181 -5.94 12.08 -16.98
C ARG A 181 -6.54 12.22 -18.38
N CYS A 182 -7.86 12.11 -18.54
CA CYS A 182 -8.50 12.05 -19.87
C CYS A 182 -8.50 13.36 -20.70
N LYS A 183 -8.09 14.52 -20.15
CA LYS A 183 -8.06 15.80 -20.91
C LYS A 183 -6.82 16.67 -20.71
N TYR A 184 -5.89 16.34 -19.81
CA TYR A 184 -4.75 17.23 -19.48
C TYR A 184 -3.60 17.19 -20.50
N LEU A 185 -3.31 16.03 -21.10
CA LEU A 185 -2.16 15.88 -22.00
C LEU A 185 -2.40 16.38 -23.44
N ASN A 186 -3.65 16.39 -23.92
CA ASN A 186 -3.95 16.78 -25.31
C ASN A 186 -4.22 18.29 -25.51
N LYS A 187 -4.46 19.07 -24.44
CA LYS A 187 -4.76 20.52 -24.56
C LYS A 187 -3.55 21.44 -24.34
N LEU A 188 -2.50 21.00 -23.64
CA LEU A 188 -1.28 21.78 -23.43
C LEU A 188 -0.49 21.99 -24.73
N THR A 189 -0.51 21.04 -25.67
CA THR A 189 0.09 21.19 -27.02
C THR A 189 -0.70 22.14 -27.93
N MET A 190 -2.00 22.31 -27.71
CA MET A 190 -2.83 23.21 -28.53
C MET A 190 -2.77 24.68 -28.08
N PHE A 191 -2.55 24.96 -26.79
CA PHE A 191 -2.57 26.34 -26.28
C PHE A 191 -1.26 27.11 -26.56
N CYS A 192 -0.11 26.42 -26.63
CA CYS A 192 1.18 27.03 -26.99
C CYS A 192 1.23 27.59 -28.43
N ARG A 193 0.30 27.24 -29.31
CA ARG A 193 0.21 27.80 -30.67
C ARG A 193 -0.59 29.11 -30.78
N LYS A 194 -1.36 29.50 -29.76
CA LYS A 194 -2.33 30.61 -29.86
C LYS A 194 -1.98 31.87 -29.07
N SER A 195 -0.91 31.91 -28.30
CA SER A 195 -0.54 33.07 -27.47
C SER A 195 0.75 33.70 -27.97
N GLY A 196 0.62 34.70 -28.86
CA GLY A 196 1.73 35.40 -29.52
C GLY A 196 2.69 36.11 -28.54
N TYR A 197 3.79 35.44 -28.21
CA TYR A 197 5.01 36.02 -27.63
C TYR A 197 6.22 35.71 -28.56
N PRO A 198 7.27 36.56 -28.55
CA PRO A 198 8.21 36.66 -29.66
C PRO A 198 9.21 35.49 -29.75
N LYS A 199 9.59 35.16 -30.99
CA LYS A 199 10.62 34.17 -31.35
C LYS A 199 11.92 34.41 -30.58
N LEU A 200 12.32 33.45 -29.75
CA LEU A 200 13.72 33.32 -29.31
C LEU A 200 14.51 32.71 -30.47
N ARG A 201 15.38 33.53 -31.09
CA ARG A 201 16.41 33.10 -32.03
C ARG A 201 17.61 32.56 -31.24
N GLY A 202 18.20 31.47 -31.71
CA GLY A 202 19.47 30.96 -31.21
C GLY A 202 19.49 29.45 -31.01
N PHE A 203 19.32 28.68 -32.09
CA PHE A 203 19.69 27.27 -32.20
C PHE A 203 19.98 26.95 -33.68
N ASP A 204 20.90 27.71 -34.27
CA ASP A 204 21.61 27.33 -35.49
C ASP A 204 23.09 27.25 -35.09
N HIS A 205 23.79 26.21 -35.53
CA HIS A 205 25.16 25.81 -35.15
C HIS A 205 25.27 24.82 -33.98
N LEU A 206 24.83 23.58 -34.19
CA LEU A 206 25.59 22.41 -33.73
C LEU A 206 25.27 21.14 -34.54
N GLU A 207 25.09 21.29 -35.87
CA GLU A 207 24.71 20.19 -36.78
C GLU A 207 25.83 19.69 -37.71
N GLU A 208 27.09 20.12 -37.55
CA GLU A 208 28.16 19.83 -38.52
C GLU A 208 29.39 19.06 -38.00
N GLY A 209 29.39 18.59 -36.75
CA GLY A 209 30.59 18.04 -36.12
C GLY A 209 30.81 16.53 -36.13
N ILE A 210 29.78 15.70 -36.38
CA ILE A 210 29.90 14.24 -36.17
C ILE A 210 29.28 13.46 -37.35
N ARG A 211 29.73 13.80 -38.56
CA ARG A 211 29.49 13.00 -39.79
C ARG A 211 30.75 12.46 -40.44
N GLN A 212 31.87 12.41 -39.72
CA GLN A 212 33.09 11.78 -40.22
C GLN A 212 33.72 10.88 -39.16
N ARG A 213 33.31 9.61 -39.18
CA ARG A 213 34.18 8.42 -39.11
C ARG A 213 33.34 7.14 -39.15
N LEU A 214 33.07 6.66 -40.37
CA LEU A 214 32.78 5.26 -40.64
C LEU A 214 33.48 4.83 -41.94
N ALA A 215 34.35 3.83 -41.82
CA ALA A 215 34.77 2.84 -42.81
C ALA A 215 35.63 1.83 -42.04
N GLN A 216 35.49 0.50 -42.08
CA GLN A 216 34.76 -0.44 -42.95
C GLN A 216 34.69 -1.83 -42.22
N PRO A 217 34.17 -2.94 -42.82
CA PRO A 217 33.31 -3.91 -42.13
C PRO A 217 33.88 -5.32 -41.94
N SER A 218 33.26 -6.12 -41.07
CA SER A 218 33.10 -7.57 -41.23
C SER A 218 32.05 -8.10 -40.25
N GLY A 219 31.11 -8.89 -40.75
CA GLY A 219 29.87 -9.26 -40.06
C GLY A 219 29.99 -10.44 -39.10
N THR A 220 29.12 -10.42 -38.09
CA THR A 220 28.35 -11.54 -37.50
C THR A 220 27.49 -10.94 -36.38
N THR A 221 26.17 -11.09 -36.41
CA THR A 221 25.24 -10.54 -35.41
C THR A 221 25.31 -11.30 -34.09
N ASP A 222 25.87 -10.67 -33.06
CA ASP A 222 25.97 -11.18 -31.68
C ASP A 222 24.77 -10.70 -30.83
N LEU A 223 24.05 -11.66 -30.24
CA LEU A 223 22.75 -11.52 -29.54
C LEU A 223 22.88 -11.14 -28.05
N LYS A 224 23.87 -10.32 -27.69
CA LYS A 224 24.11 -9.85 -26.30
C LYS A 224 23.70 -8.41 -26.01
N ASN A 225 23.21 -7.68 -27.02
CA ASN A 225 22.82 -6.28 -26.83
C ASN A 225 21.37 -6.19 -26.34
N GLY A 226 21.18 -5.61 -25.14
CA GLY A 226 19.84 -5.37 -24.57
C GLY A 226 18.92 -4.54 -25.47
N VAL A 227 17.63 -4.46 -25.09
CA VAL A 227 16.60 -3.72 -25.83
C VAL A 227 17.07 -2.27 -26.06
N LYS A 228 17.30 -1.91 -27.31
CA LYS A 228 17.79 -0.58 -27.73
C LYS A 228 16.65 0.43 -27.86
N SER A 229 15.43 -0.03 -28.14
CA SER A 229 14.26 0.85 -28.27
C SER A 229 13.63 1.22 -26.92
N CYS A 230 13.64 2.51 -26.60
CA CYS A 230 12.93 3.07 -25.45
C CYS A 230 11.42 2.77 -25.50
N LEU A 231 10.82 2.75 -26.69
CA LEU A 231 9.41 2.38 -26.86
C LEU A 231 9.18 0.92 -26.53
N ALA A 232 10.03 0.01 -27.04
CA ALA A 232 9.91 -1.40 -26.72
C ALA A 232 10.10 -1.67 -25.22
N GLN A 233 11.08 -1.02 -24.60
CA GLN A 233 11.33 -1.11 -23.16
C GLN A 233 10.16 -0.58 -22.33
N PHE A 234 9.56 0.55 -22.72
CA PHE A 234 8.35 1.09 -22.09
C PHE A 234 7.18 0.11 -22.20
N LEU A 235 6.92 -0.43 -23.39
CA LEU A 235 5.82 -1.38 -23.60
C LEU A 235 5.99 -2.66 -22.78
N LEU A 236 7.21 -3.19 -22.72
CA LEU A 236 7.55 -4.35 -21.88
C LEU A 236 7.38 -4.05 -20.39
N SER A 237 7.79 -2.86 -19.94
CA SER A 237 7.60 -2.40 -18.55
C SER A 237 6.11 -2.27 -18.21
N MET A 238 5.31 -1.60 -19.04
CA MET A 238 3.86 -1.46 -18.82
C MET A 238 3.15 -2.81 -18.76
N PHE A 239 3.58 -3.79 -19.55
CA PHE A 239 3.09 -5.16 -19.45
C PHE A 239 3.55 -5.85 -18.16
N ALA A 240 4.82 -5.71 -17.76
CA ALA A 240 5.34 -6.26 -16.49
C ALA A 240 4.59 -5.75 -15.26
N TRP A 241 4.17 -4.48 -15.28
CA TRP A 241 3.37 -3.84 -14.23
C TRP A 241 1.86 -4.14 -14.34
N GLY A 242 1.44 -5.00 -15.28
CA GLY A 242 0.04 -5.37 -15.51
C GLY A 242 -0.83 -4.25 -16.06
N GLN A 243 -0.24 -3.14 -16.53
CA GLN A 243 -0.97 -1.98 -17.02
C GLN A 243 -1.42 -2.16 -18.47
N PHE A 244 -0.63 -2.87 -19.28
CA PHE A 244 -1.00 -3.24 -20.65
C PHE A 244 -1.22 -4.74 -20.76
N SER A 245 -2.21 -5.14 -21.57
CA SER A 245 -2.32 -6.52 -22.01
C SER A 245 -1.29 -6.82 -23.11
N PRO A 246 -0.93 -8.10 -23.34
CA PRO A 246 -0.06 -8.48 -24.44
C PRO A 246 -0.53 -7.96 -25.80
N GLN A 247 -1.84 -8.03 -26.05
CA GLN A 247 -2.49 -7.56 -27.27
C GLN A 247 -2.32 -6.04 -27.42
N ARG A 248 -2.41 -5.30 -26.32
CA ARG A 248 -2.23 -3.84 -26.31
C ARG A 248 -0.77 -3.45 -26.59
N VAL A 249 0.19 -4.20 -26.06
CA VAL A 249 1.62 -4.02 -26.39
C VAL A 249 1.87 -4.24 -27.88
N GLN A 250 1.40 -5.36 -28.43
CA GLN A 250 1.56 -5.69 -29.85
C GLN A 250 0.89 -4.64 -30.75
N HIS A 251 -0.33 -4.21 -30.41
CA HIS A 251 -1.08 -3.26 -31.21
C HIS A 251 -0.40 -1.88 -31.26
N ILE A 252 0.09 -1.38 -30.12
CA ILE A 252 0.82 -0.11 -30.05
C ILE A 252 2.13 -0.20 -30.85
N ALA A 253 2.86 -1.32 -30.73
CA ALA A 253 4.07 -1.54 -31.49
C ALA A 253 3.81 -1.60 -33.01
N ALA A 254 2.73 -2.25 -33.44
CA ALA A 254 2.34 -2.32 -34.85
C ALA A 254 1.92 -0.96 -35.42
N LEU A 255 1.19 -0.15 -34.64
CA LEU A 255 0.85 1.22 -35.02
C LEU A 255 2.11 2.10 -35.13
N ALA A 256 3.06 1.92 -34.21
CA ALA A 256 4.34 2.61 -34.27
C ALA A 256 5.09 2.26 -35.57
N CYS A 257 5.19 0.97 -35.92
CA CYS A 257 5.86 0.54 -37.16
C CYS A 257 5.22 1.11 -38.43
N LYS A 258 3.89 1.28 -38.47
CA LYS A 258 3.20 1.90 -39.61
C LYS A 258 3.47 3.40 -39.77
N GLY A 259 3.90 4.08 -38.70
CA GLY A 259 4.20 5.50 -38.70
C GLY A 259 5.59 5.86 -39.20
N PHE A 260 6.49 4.88 -39.38
CA PHE A 260 7.87 5.11 -39.82
C PHE A 260 8.05 4.68 -41.28
N ALA A 261 8.77 5.50 -42.07
CA ALA A 261 9.08 5.19 -43.47
C ALA A 261 10.13 4.07 -43.55
N LYS A 262 10.10 3.27 -44.63
CA LYS A 262 10.87 2.02 -44.82
C LYS A 262 12.41 2.13 -44.74
N ASN A 263 12.99 3.31 -44.58
CA ASN A 263 14.43 3.52 -44.57
C ASN A 263 14.88 4.09 -43.22
N GLU A 264 15.64 3.28 -42.46
CA GLU A 264 16.28 3.49 -41.12
C GLU A 264 15.46 3.14 -39.86
N PRO A 265 16.02 2.93 -38.63
CA PRO A 265 17.36 2.49 -38.15
C PRO A 265 17.30 1.20 -37.25
N ASP A 266 18.45 0.63 -36.82
CA ASP A 266 18.58 -0.63 -36.02
C ASP A 266 17.68 -0.77 -34.77
N TRP A 267 17.27 0.33 -34.13
CA TRP A 267 16.39 0.28 -32.95
C TRP A 267 14.93 -0.05 -33.29
N LEU A 268 14.54 0.06 -34.56
CA LEU A 268 13.19 -0.29 -35.01
C LEU A 268 12.95 -1.81 -34.88
N ALA A 269 14.02 -2.61 -34.95
CA ALA A 269 13.97 -4.06 -34.84
C ALA A 269 13.28 -4.54 -33.54
N ASP A 270 13.49 -3.85 -32.41
CA ASP A 270 12.85 -4.21 -31.14
C ASP A 270 11.34 -3.95 -31.16
N VAL A 271 10.92 -2.86 -31.81
CA VAL A 271 9.51 -2.47 -31.94
C VAL A 271 8.81 -3.35 -32.95
N GLU A 272 9.46 -3.66 -34.08
CA GLU A 272 8.99 -4.61 -35.08
C GLU A 272 8.81 -6.00 -34.48
N ALA A 273 9.74 -6.42 -33.62
CA ALA A 273 9.64 -7.70 -32.95
C ALA A 273 8.50 -7.76 -31.91
N LEU A 274 8.10 -6.62 -31.32
CA LEU A 274 6.88 -6.53 -30.52
C LEU A 274 5.63 -6.43 -31.39
N ALA A 275 5.72 -5.79 -32.57
CA ALA A 275 4.64 -5.69 -33.53
C ALA A 275 4.32 -7.04 -34.19
N SER A 276 5.31 -7.92 -34.32
CA SER A 276 5.18 -9.25 -34.97
C SER A 276 4.60 -10.32 -34.06
N LEU A 277 4.40 -10.04 -32.77
CA LEU A 277 3.87 -11.02 -31.79
C LEU A 277 2.54 -11.61 -32.27
N GLY A 278 2.35 -12.91 -32.06
CA GLY A 278 1.16 -13.63 -32.53
C GLY A 278 0.92 -13.50 -34.03
N THR A 279 1.99 -13.44 -34.84
CA THR A 279 1.93 -13.25 -36.29
C THR A 279 1.22 -11.95 -36.65
N HIS A 280 1.80 -10.83 -36.21
CA HIS A 280 1.23 -9.49 -36.37
C HIS A 280 -0.19 -9.34 -35.81
N GLY A 281 -0.50 -10.09 -34.74
CA GLY A 281 -1.80 -10.09 -34.10
C GLY A 281 -2.85 -10.99 -34.76
N ALA A 282 -2.53 -11.72 -35.83
CA ALA A 282 -3.44 -12.68 -36.46
C ALA A 282 -3.85 -13.82 -35.50
N HIS A 283 -2.98 -14.16 -34.56
CA HIS A 283 -3.21 -15.18 -33.54
C HIS A 283 -3.10 -14.58 -32.14
N ALA A 284 -4.18 -13.96 -31.67
CA ALA A 284 -4.24 -13.27 -30.37
C ALA A 284 -3.81 -14.13 -29.18
N ASN A 285 -4.05 -15.45 -29.25
CA ASN A 285 -3.69 -16.43 -28.22
C ASN A 285 -2.16 -16.66 -28.10
N ASN A 286 -1.41 -16.38 -29.17
CA ASN A 286 0.04 -16.57 -29.22
C ASN A 286 0.83 -15.35 -28.74
N ILE A 287 0.22 -14.16 -28.73
CA ILE A 287 0.89 -12.89 -28.39
C ILE A 287 1.48 -12.92 -26.97
N HIS A 288 0.76 -13.48 -26.00
CA HIS A 288 1.25 -13.56 -24.62
C HIS A 288 2.47 -14.46 -24.49
N ARG A 289 2.43 -15.65 -25.12
CA ARG A 289 3.56 -16.59 -25.13
C ARG A 289 4.81 -15.94 -25.73
N ASP A 290 4.65 -15.32 -26.89
CA ASP A 290 5.75 -14.70 -27.63
C ASP A 290 6.33 -13.50 -26.85
N LEU A 291 5.49 -12.73 -26.15
CA LEU A 291 5.89 -11.60 -25.31
C LEU A 291 6.68 -12.07 -24.07
N MET A 292 6.21 -13.14 -23.42
CA MET A 292 6.88 -13.72 -22.25
C MET A 292 8.27 -14.27 -22.58
N ALA A 293 8.45 -14.84 -23.79
CA ALA A 293 9.77 -15.29 -24.25
C ALA A 293 10.77 -14.13 -24.36
N LYS A 294 10.32 -12.93 -24.76
CA LYS A 294 11.16 -11.72 -24.83
C LYS A 294 11.49 -11.11 -23.47
N MET A 295 10.61 -11.28 -22.48
CA MET A 295 10.83 -10.78 -21.13
C MET A 295 11.91 -11.52 -20.33
N GLN A 296 12.28 -12.74 -20.73
CA GLN A 296 13.32 -13.51 -20.04
C GLN A 296 14.70 -12.83 -20.05
N ALA A 297 14.91 -11.81 -20.90
CA ALA A 297 16.15 -11.06 -21.05
C ALA A 297 16.25 -9.79 -20.16
N LEU A 298 15.25 -9.45 -19.35
CA LEU A 298 15.30 -8.30 -18.43
C LEU A 298 16.08 -8.63 -17.12
N PRO A 299 16.68 -7.62 -16.44
CA PRO A 299 17.47 -7.84 -15.23
C PRO A 299 16.65 -8.53 -14.13
N ARG A 300 17.23 -9.57 -13.52
CA ARG A 300 16.62 -10.33 -12.41
C ARG A 300 16.74 -9.56 -11.09
N LEU A 301 15.77 -9.77 -10.19
CA LEU A 301 15.86 -9.28 -8.81
C LEU A 301 17.03 -9.96 -8.07
N PRO A 302 17.77 -9.24 -7.21
CA PRO A 302 19.01 -9.72 -6.58
C PRO A 302 18.88 -11.02 -5.77
N GLU A 303 19.97 -11.72 -5.50
CA GLU A 303 19.97 -13.11 -5.02
C GLU A 303 20.12 -13.24 -3.49
N HIS A 304 20.58 -12.21 -2.76
CA HIS A 304 20.84 -12.27 -1.31
C HIS A 304 20.01 -11.27 -0.45
N VAL A 305 19.82 -11.59 0.85
CA VAL A 305 19.13 -10.70 1.83
C VAL A 305 19.84 -9.35 1.99
N GLU A 306 21.18 -9.32 1.90
CA GLU A 306 21.92 -8.06 1.87
C GLU A 306 21.56 -7.18 0.68
N GLU A 307 21.08 -7.77 -0.41
CA GLU A 307 20.63 -7.11 -1.62
C GLU A 307 19.10 -6.90 -1.62
N HIS A 308 18.42 -7.21 -0.51
CA HIS A 308 17.00 -6.97 -0.34
C HIS A 308 16.70 -5.46 -0.49
N PRO A 309 15.59 -5.06 -1.13
CA PRO A 309 15.22 -3.65 -1.20
C PRO A 309 15.11 -2.96 0.17
N GLN A 310 14.75 -3.68 1.25
CA GLN A 310 14.78 -3.13 2.63
C GLN A 310 16.18 -2.84 3.13
N MET A 311 17.19 -3.54 2.62
CA MET A 311 18.58 -3.42 3.03
C MET A 311 19.34 -2.37 2.21
N LEU A 312 18.75 -1.85 1.12
CA LEU A 312 19.33 -0.76 0.35
C LEU A 312 19.37 0.51 1.20
N ASN A 313 20.57 1.05 1.46
CA ASN A 313 20.81 2.19 2.35
C ASN A 313 20.33 2.01 3.80
N HIS A 314 20.06 0.78 4.25
CA HIS A 314 19.64 0.55 5.64
C HIS A 314 20.80 0.91 6.59
N PRO A 315 20.57 1.73 7.64
CA PRO A 315 21.62 2.15 8.58
C PRO A 315 22.35 1.03 9.33
N ILE A 316 21.92 -0.23 9.17
CA ILE A 316 22.55 -1.38 9.83
C ILE A 316 23.83 -1.79 9.11
N LYS A 317 23.90 -1.55 7.80
CA LYS A 317 25.08 -1.83 7.00
C LYS A 317 26.29 -0.97 7.37
N THR A 318 26.06 0.17 8.01
CA THR A 318 27.15 1.06 8.46
C THR A 318 27.65 0.72 9.87
N ARG A 319 27.07 -0.29 10.53
CA ARG A 319 27.39 -0.64 11.91
C ARG A 319 28.30 -1.86 11.96
N ASP A 320 29.42 -1.76 12.66
CA ASP A 320 30.37 -2.87 12.77
C ASP A 320 29.75 -4.10 13.41
N GLN A 321 30.10 -5.27 12.86
CA GLN A 321 29.70 -6.59 13.37
C GLN A 321 28.17 -6.75 13.58
N TRP A 322 27.35 -6.02 12.80
CA TRP A 322 25.90 -6.04 12.95
C TRP A 322 25.29 -7.45 12.80
N ALA A 323 25.86 -8.29 11.94
CA ALA A 323 25.43 -9.67 11.74
C ALA A 323 25.66 -10.56 12.98
N ARG A 324 26.57 -10.18 13.89
CA ARG A 324 26.87 -10.92 15.12
C ARG A 324 26.05 -10.44 16.31
N TRP A 325 25.85 -9.13 16.44
CA TRP A 325 25.31 -8.51 17.65
C TRP A 325 23.92 -7.87 17.49
N GLY A 326 23.45 -7.73 16.26
CA GLY A 326 22.15 -7.13 15.95
C GLY A 326 21.01 -8.13 16.05
N VAL A 327 20.03 -7.86 16.91
CA VAL A 327 18.82 -8.68 17.05
C VAL A 327 17.67 -8.01 16.28
N PRO A 328 17.11 -8.65 15.24
CA PRO A 328 15.98 -8.10 14.51
C PRO A 328 14.69 -8.24 15.31
N LEU A 329 14.03 -7.11 15.56
CA LEU A 329 12.82 -6.97 16.36
C LEU A 329 11.63 -6.56 15.49
N ALA A 330 10.45 -7.00 15.89
CA ALA A 330 9.18 -6.55 15.34
C ALA A 330 8.36 -5.83 16.40
N ILE A 331 7.63 -4.78 16.01
CA ILE A 331 6.57 -4.18 16.82
C ILE A 331 5.24 -4.55 16.19
N HIS A 332 4.31 -4.99 17.02
CA HIS A 332 2.93 -5.25 16.63
C HIS A 332 1.99 -4.27 17.34
N GLY A 333 1.08 -3.64 16.59
CA GLY A 333 0.04 -2.76 17.11
C GLY A 333 -1.35 -3.16 16.62
N ASP A 334 -2.33 -3.22 17.53
CA ASP A 334 -3.73 -3.45 17.17
C ASP A 334 -4.72 -2.93 18.25
N GLY A 335 -5.99 -2.79 17.88
CA GLY A 335 -7.09 -2.36 18.75
C GLY A 335 -7.81 -3.56 19.36
N VAL A 336 -7.73 -3.74 20.68
CA VAL A 336 -8.35 -4.86 21.39
C VAL A 336 -9.80 -4.52 21.76
N PRO A 337 -10.81 -5.18 21.18
CA PRO A 337 -12.21 -4.90 21.51
C PRO A 337 -12.53 -5.42 22.92
N ILE A 338 -13.00 -4.55 23.81
CA ILE A 338 -13.39 -4.91 25.17
C ILE A 338 -14.92 -4.79 25.29
N THR A 339 -15.62 -5.92 25.09
CA THR A 339 -17.09 -5.98 25.06
C THR A 339 -17.68 -6.50 26.37
N GLY A 340 -18.93 -6.14 26.68
CA GLY A 340 -19.71 -6.73 27.77
C GLY A 340 -19.44 -6.19 29.18
N ILE A 341 -18.77 -5.05 29.33
CA ILE A 341 -18.42 -4.45 30.63
C ILE A 341 -19.37 -3.30 31.03
N GLY A 342 -20.30 -2.89 30.14
CA GLY A 342 -21.30 -1.86 30.43
C GLY A 342 -20.77 -0.43 30.56
N LYS A 343 -19.45 -0.22 30.46
CA LYS A 343 -18.82 1.11 30.50
C LYS A 343 -18.52 1.62 29.09
N GLY A 344 -19.06 2.80 28.76
CA GLY A 344 -18.94 3.38 27.42
C GLY A 344 -17.50 3.71 26.97
N TRP A 345 -16.61 3.98 27.92
CA TRP A 345 -15.20 4.35 27.68
C TRP A 345 -14.28 3.15 27.45
N CYS A 346 -14.67 1.92 27.80
CA CYS A 346 -13.80 0.74 27.72
C CYS A 346 -14.15 -0.16 26.54
N LYS A 347 -14.52 0.38 25.37
CA LYS A 347 -14.97 -0.42 24.22
C LYS A 347 -13.82 -0.95 23.35
N LEU A 348 -12.74 -0.18 23.25
CA LEU A 348 -11.57 -0.47 22.44
C LEU A 348 -10.33 -0.03 23.21
N MET A 349 -9.30 -0.86 23.18
CA MET A 349 -8.02 -0.61 23.84
C MET A 349 -6.90 -0.79 22.83
N ALA A 350 -6.26 0.30 22.40
CA ALA A 350 -5.00 0.27 21.69
C ALA A 350 -3.96 -0.52 22.50
N MET A 351 -3.27 -1.46 21.84
CA MET A 351 -2.24 -2.29 22.44
C MET A 351 -1.03 -2.36 21.51
N PHE A 352 0.15 -2.20 22.11
CA PHE A 352 1.44 -2.34 21.45
C PHE A 352 2.25 -3.44 22.12
N THR A 353 2.80 -4.32 21.30
CA THR A 353 3.64 -5.45 21.69
C THR A 353 4.91 -5.47 20.85
N TRP A 354 5.98 -6.09 21.32
CA TRP A 354 7.18 -6.36 20.53
C TRP A 354 7.57 -7.84 20.59
N SER A 355 8.34 -8.28 19.61
CA SER A 355 8.89 -9.63 19.54
C SER A 355 10.25 -9.65 18.85
N SER A 356 10.99 -10.75 18.99
CA SER A 356 12.18 -11.02 18.17
C SER A 356 11.78 -11.81 16.93
N LEU A 357 12.25 -11.41 15.75
CA LEU A 357 12.04 -12.17 14.51
C LEU A 357 12.82 -13.51 14.48
N LEU A 358 13.79 -13.66 15.38
CA LEU A 358 14.54 -14.89 15.59
C LEU A 358 13.88 -15.83 16.60
N GLY A 359 12.89 -15.33 17.37
CA GLY A 359 12.22 -16.09 18.42
C GLY A 359 11.45 -17.29 17.86
N SER A 360 11.30 -18.32 18.70
CA SER A 360 10.43 -19.47 18.45
C SER A 360 9.83 -19.91 19.79
N GLY A 361 8.53 -20.28 19.80
CA GLY A 361 7.82 -20.60 21.04
C GLY A 361 6.32 -20.34 20.95
N SER A 362 5.66 -20.32 22.11
CA SER A 362 4.26 -19.91 22.21
C SER A 362 4.11 -18.38 22.09
N THR A 363 2.89 -17.88 21.90
CA THR A 363 2.61 -16.43 21.88
C THR A 363 3.16 -15.72 23.13
N LEU A 364 3.04 -16.34 24.31
CA LEU A 364 3.48 -15.74 25.57
C LEU A 364 5.00 -15.73 25.72
N ASP A 365 5.70 -16.63 25.03
CA ASP A 365 7.17 -16.70 25.05
C ASP A 365 7.80 -15.69 24.07
N MET A 366 7.05 -15.29 23.04
CA MET A 366 7.58 -14.49 21.94
C MET A 366 7.08 -13.04 21.90
N LEU A 367 5.85 -12.77 22.34
CA LEU A 367 5.24 -11.43 22.24
C LEU A 367 5.10 -10.77 23.61
N PHE A 368 5.81 -9.66 23.78
CA PHE A 368 5.87 -8.92 25.02
C PHE A 368 5.11 -7.60 24.91
N TRP A 369 4.26 -7.31 25.89
CA TRP A 369 3.53 -6.04 25.98
C TRP A 369 4.48 -4.87 26.22
N ILE A 370 4.30 -3.81 25.45
CA ILE A 370 4.97 -2.52 25.66
C ILE A 370 4.04 -1.60 26.44
N TRP A 371 2.84 -1.37 25.88
CA TRP A 371 1.91 -0.38 26.37
C TRP A 371 0.49 -0.61 25.84
N SER A 372 -0.51 -0.12 26.56
CA SER A 372 -1.90 -0.13 26.11
C SER A 372 -2.72 0.98 26.78
N VAL A 373 -3.71 1.50 26.06
CA VAL A 373 -4.61 2.54 26.54
C VAL A 373 -6.01 2.33 25.97
N PHE A 374 -7.04 2.67 26.75
CA PHE A 374 -8.40 2.73 26.21
C PHE A 374 -8.54 3.98 25.35
N ASP A 375 -8.95 3.84 24.09
CA ASP A 375 -8.90 4.93 23.11
C ASP A 375 -9.71 6.16 23.54
N LYS A 376 -10.80 5.96 24.30
CA LYS A 376 -11.62 7.04 24.85
C LYS A 376 -10.98 7.79 26.03
N LEU A 377 -9.85 7.30 26.53
CA LEU A 377 -9.04 7.96 27.56
C LEU A 377 -7.84 8.69 26.95
N CYS A 378 -7.57 8.53 25.65
CA CYS A 378 -6.49 9.25 24.98
C CYS A 378 -6.83 10.74 24.92
N HIS A 379 -5.88 11.55 25.38
CA HIS A 379 -5.90 12.99 25.16
C HIS A 379 -5.45 13.28 23.72
N THR A 380 -6.20 14.11 23.00
CA THR A 380 -5.89 14.58 21.65
C THR A 380 -5.50 16.06 21.72
N GLY A 381 -4.21 16.31 21.90
CA GLY A 381 -3.62 17.65 21.87
C GLY A 381 -2.51 17.72 20.83
N ASP A 382 -2.33 18.89 20.21
CA ASP A 382 -1.39 19.12 19.10
C ASP A 382 0.09 18.92 19.50
N CYS A 383 0.40 18.90 20.80
CA CYS A 383 1.77 18.82 21.35
C CYS A 383 1.94 17.90 22.57
N ASP A 384 0.85 17.45 23.18
CA ASP A 384 0.81 16.70 24.45
C ASP A 384 -0.19 15.52 24.40
N GLY A 385 -0.64 15.15 23.18
CA GLY A 385 -1.51 14.01 22.99
C GLY A 385 -0.87 12.70 23.48
N THR A 386 -1.72 11.79 23.98
CA THR A 386 -1.26 10.55 24.61
C THR A 386 -0.47 9.67 23.63
N MET A 387 -0.89 9.61 22.36
CA MET A 387 -0.21 8.82 21.34
C MET A 387 1.12 9.45 20.93
N GLN A 388 1.17 10.77 20.77
CA GLN A 388 2.39 11.51 20.44
C GLN A 388 3.44 11.31 21.54
N SER A 389 3.03 11.41 22.80
CA SER A 389 3.89 11.17 23.96
C SER A 389 4.41 9.73 23.99
N PHE A 390 3.51 8.76 23.77
CA PHE A 390 3.89 7.34 23.68
C PHE A 390 4.93 7.10 22.57
N PHE A 391 4.71 7.64 21.36
CA PHE A 391 5.64 7.44 20.24
C PHE A 391 6.96 8.19 20.41
N ALA A 392 6.98 9.35 21.08
CA ALA A 392 8.22 10.02 21.44
C ALA A 392 9.07 9.15 22.38
N ILE A 393 8.46 8.54 23.40
CA ILE A 393 9.11 7.59 24.33
C ILE A 393 9.55 6.33 23.60
N LEU A 394 8.71 5.80 22.69
CA LEU A 394 9.00 4.60 21.93
C LEU A 394 10.20 4.82 21.01
N LYS A 395 10.24 5.96 20.29
CA LYS A 395 11.36 6.36 19.43
C LYS A 395 12.66 6.49 20.23
N TRP A 396 12.60 7.13 21.40
CA TRP A 396 13.73 7.21 22.31
C TRP A 396 14.20 5.82 22.76
N SER A 397 13.27 4.93 23.11
CA SER A 397 13.59 3.55 23.55
C SER A 397 14.27 2.75 22.43
N PHE A 398 13.76 2.84 21.20
CA PHE A 398 14.37 2.16 20.05
C PHE A 398 15.71 2.77 19.63
N PHE A 399 15.90 4.07 19.81
CA PHE A 399 17.22 4.69 19.61
C PHE A 399 18.25 4.07 20.55
N TRP A 400 17.97 3.96 21.84
CA TRP A 400 18.91 3.35 22.79
C TRP A 400 19.08 1.84 22.62
N LEU A 401 18.01 1.12 22.25
CA LEU A 401 18.11 -0.28 21.83
C LEU A 401 19.05 -0.44 20.63
N TRP A 402 18.95 0.47 19.65
CA TRP A 402 19.85 0.51 18.49
C TRP A 402 21.29 0.82 18.87
N ILE A 403 21.52 1.79 19.76
CA ILE A 403 22.86 2.09 20.28
C ILE A 403 23.43 0.88 21.02
N GLY A 404 22.59 0.07 21.69
CA GLY A 404 23.02 -1.09 22.47
C GLY A 404 23.60 -0.71 23.82
N LYS A 405 23.24 0.47 24.34
CA LYS A 405 23.70 0.98 25.64
C LYS A 405 22.53 1.47 26.47
N TRP A 406 22.69 1.40 27.79
CA TRP A 406 21.78 2.03 28.72
C TRP A 406 21.80 3.55 28.50
N PRO A 407 20.63 4.20 28.42
CA PRO A 407 20.52 5.64 28.28
C PRO A 407 21.28 6.40 29.38
N ASP A 408 21.97 7.47 29.00
CA ASP A 408 22.62 8.42 29.91
C ASP A 408 21.82 9.71 30.12
N GLU A 409 20.86 9.99 29.23
CA GLU A 409 19.85 11.05 29.36
C GLU A 409 18.45 10.46 29.64
N ASP A 410 17.64 11.15 30.44
CA ASP A 410 16.43 10.64 31.09
C ASP A 410 15.12 10.88 30.28
N TRP A 411 14.30 9.80 30.15
CA TRP A 411 12.84 9.76 30.48
C TRP A 411 12.53 8.95 31.79
N TYR A 412 13.56 8.41 32.45
CA TYR A 412 13.54 7.83 33.79
C TYR A 412 14.48 8.52 34.79
N ASN A 413 14.01 8.82 36.01
CA ASN A 413 14.78 9.41 37.12
C ASN A 413 16.25 8.92 37.16
N PRO A 414 17.27 9.80 37.10
CA PRO A 414 18.68 9.40 37.00
C PRO A 414 19.17 8.63 38.23
N LEU A 415 18.47 8.77 39.36
CA LEU A 415 18.74 8.05 40.61
C LEU A 415 18.16 6.62 40.61
N SER A 416 17.46 6.21 39.55
CA SER A 416 16.92 4.86 39.41
C SER A 416 18.02 3.80 39.23
N ALA A 417 17.67 2.54 39.49
CA ALA A 417 18.58 1.41 39.22
C ALA A 417 19.00 1.31 37.74
N ALA A 418 18.19 1.83 36.81
CA ALA A 418 18.52 1.94 35.40
C ALA A 418 19.55 3.06 35.14
N GLY A 419 19.39 4.22 35.79
CA GLY A 419 20.33 5.35 35.67
C GLY A 419 21.75 5.00 36.13
N LYS A 420 21.90 4.14 37.14
CA LYS A 420 23.21 3.61 37.56
C LYS A 420 23.95 2.81 36.49
N LYS A 421 23.25 2.35 35.44
CA LYS A 421 23.82 1.60 34.32
C LYS A 421 24.12 2.49 33.11
N ALA A 422 23.83 3.79 33.15
CA ALA A 422 24.03 4.73 32.06
C ALA A 422 25.36 4.52 31.32
N GLY A 423 25.31 4.48 29.98
CA GLY A 423 26.48 4.28 29.12
C GLY A 423 27.04 2.86 29.05
N SER A 424 26.66 1.95 29.96
CA SER A 424 27.05 0.54 29.89
C SER A 424 26.28 -0.21 28.80
N PHE A 425 26.82 -1.32 28.30
CA PHE A 425 26.18 -2.11 27.24
C PHE A 425 24.89 -2.79 27.73
N LEU A 426 23.87 -2.77 26.87
CA LEU A 426 22.67 -3.58 27.04
C LEU A 426 23.00 -5.04 26.76
N ALA A 427 22.34 -5.95 27.48
CA ALA A 427 22.33 -7.39 27.20
C ALA A 427 23.70 -7.95 26.78
N ALA A 428 24.77 -7.70 27.55
CA ALA A 428 26.13 -8.19 27.26
C ALA A 428 26.68 -7.81 25.86
N GLY A 429 26.27 -6.68 25.29
CA GLY A 429 26.78 -6.14 24.02
C GLY A 429 25.83 -6.30 22.84
N PHE A 430 24.71 -7.01 22.99
CA PHE A 430 23.68 -7.07 21.95
C PHE A 430 22.96 -5.72 21.77
N PHE A 431 22.50 -5.45 20.56
CA PHE A 431 21.66 -4.29 20.24
C PHE A 431 20.44 -4.69 19.42
N GLY A 432 19.34 -3.95 19.59
CA GLY A 432 18.07 -4.21 18.92
C GLY A 432 17.94 -3.45 17.61
N VAL A 433 17.39 -4.09 16.59
CA VAL A 433 17.11 -3.49 15.28
C VAL A 433 15.62 -3.59 15.03
N LEU A 434 14.91 -2.46 14.98
CA LEU A 434 13.52 -2.48 14.53
C LEU A 434 13.49 -2.85 13.04
N PHE A 435 13.09 -4.09 12.74
CA PHE A 435 13.17 -4.67 11.41
C PHE A 435 11.79 -4.79 10.75
N ALA A 436 10.74 -5.02 11.55
CA ALA A 436 9.37 -5.12 11.06
C ALA A 436 8.39 -4.33 11.93
N ILE A 437 7.39 -3.74 11.27
CA ILE A 437 6.20 -3.20 11.90
C ILE A 437 5.00 -4.00 11.40
N GLU A 438 4.25 -4.57 12.34
CA GLU A 438 3.16 -5.51 12.12
C GLU A 438 1.86 -4.97 12.72
N GLY A 439 0.73 -5.29 12.10
CA GLY A 439 -0.58 -4.88 12.58
C GLY A 439 -1.61 -4.75 11.47
N ASP A 440 -2.83 -4.40 11.83
CA ASP A 440 -3.85 -4.03 10.85
C ASP A 440 -3.42 -2.76 10.10
N LEU A 441 -3.49 -2.76 8.76
CA LEU A 441 -3.09 -1.62 7.94
C LEU A 441 -3.84 -0.33 8.32
N GLU A 442 -5.12 -0.42 8.70
CA GLU A 442 -5.89 0.74 9.18
C GLU A 442 -5.36 1.22 10.54
N TYR A 443 -5.01 0.30 11.44
CA TYR A 443 -4.44 0.60 12.75
C TYR A 443 -3.05 1.23 12.63
N LEU A 444 -2.18 0.66 11.79
CA LEU A 444 -0.85 1.17 11.51
C LEU A 444 -0.90 2.56 10.87
N THR A 445 -1.84 2.79 9.95
CA THR A 445 -2.03 4.11 9.34
C THR A 445 -2.55 5.14 10.37
N LEU A 446 -3.45 4.74 11.27
CA LEU A 446 -4.04 5.63 12.27
C LEU A 446 -3.07 6.04 13.38
N HIS A 447 -2.22 5.10 13.83
CA HIS A 447 -1.39 5.32 15.01
C HIS A 447 0.05 5.68 14.70
N LEU A 448 0.64 5.15 13.63
CA LEU A 448 2.05 5.39 13.32
C LEU A 448 2.28 6.56 12.35
N ASP A 449 1.21 7.27 11.97
CA ASP A 449 1.19 8.24 10.87
C ASP A 449 1.91 7.71 9.62
N LEU A 450 1.85 6.36 9.41
CA LEU A 450 2.52 5.75 8.28
C LEU A 450 1.77 6.16 7.01
N PRO A 451 2.50 6.64 5.98
CA PRO A 451 1.89 6.99 4.71
C PRO A 451 1.21 5.76 4.11
N ARG A 452 0.01 5.93 3.53
CA ARG A 452 -0.70 4.84 2.83
C ARG A 452 0.16 4.35 1.66
N HIS A 453 0.95 3.29 1.88
CA HIS A 453 1.76 2.48 0.95
C HIS A 453 2.52 3.19 -0.21
N SER A 454 2.60 4.52 -0.21
CA SER A 454 3.36 5.31 -1.16
C SER A 454 4.02 6.49 -0.43
N LEU A 455 5.33 6.34 -0.21
CA LEU A 455 6.36 7.32 0.18
C LEU A 455 6.61 7.68 1.65
N GLN A 456 7.88 7.46 2.04
CA GLN A 456 8.72 8.00 3.11
C GLN A 456 8.29 7.81 4.58
N SER A 457 8.82 6.74 5.18
CA SER A 457 9.11 6.65 6.60
C SER A 457 10.55 7.15 6.88
N GLY A 458 10.82 7.61 8.11
CA GLY A 458 12.09 8.26 8.52
C GLY A 458 13.34 7.36 8.37
N PRO A 459 14.56 7.84 8.69
CA PRO A 459 15.82 7.17 8.34
C PRO A 459 16.03 5.74 8.88
N TRP A 460 15.17 5.25 9.77
CA TRP A 460 15.25 3.93 10.42
C TRP A 460 14.09 2.99 10.05
N VAL A 461 13.11 3.46 9.30
CA VAL A 461 11.94 2.68 8.86
C VAL A 461 11.73 3.02 7.39
N THR A 462 11.66 2.04 6.52
CA THR A 462 11.38 2.27 5.09
C THR A 462 9.96 1.81 4.76
N ALA A 463 9.38 2.21 3.63
CA ALA A 463 8.06 1.72 3.20
C ALA A 463 8.05 0.18 3.04
N VAL A 464 9.23 -0.41 2.88
CA VAL A 464 9.44 -1.85 2.83
C VAL A 464 9.60 -2.48 4.22
N SER A 465 9.86 -1.73 5.31
CA SER A 465 9.84 -2.22 6.71
C SER A 465 8.43 -2.54 7.24
N ILE A 466 7.38 -2.15 6.49
CA ILE A 466 6.00 -2.58 6.77
C ILE A 466 5.87 -4.00 6.24
N ALA A 467 5.77 -4.97 7.15
CA ALA A 467 5.55 -6.33 6.75
C ALA A 467 4.08 -6.50 6.36
N LEU A 468 3.84 -7.07 5.18
CA LEU A 468 2.47 -7.37 4.75
C LEU A 468 1.95 -8.51 5.63
N ASP A 469 0.90 -8.23 6.42
CA ASP A 469 0.26 -9.24 7.25
C ASP A 469 -0.34 -10.34 6.36
N TYR A 470 0.43 -11.42 6.21
CA TYR A 470 0.05 -12.57 5.39
C TYR A 470 -1.26 -13.19 5.90
N MET A 471 -1.51 -13.18 7.22
CA MET A 471 -2.74 -13.73 7.78
C MET A 471 -3.98 -12.92 7.34
N ARG A 472 -3.93 -11.58 7.42
CA ARG A 472 -5.03 -10.70 6.98
C ARG A 472 -5.17 -10.61 5.45
N CYS A 473 -4.07 -10.74 4.72
CA CYS A 473 -4.06 -10.66 3.25
C CYS A 473 -4.47 -11.99 2.60
N LYS A 474 -3.89 -13.11 3.04
CA LYS A 474 -4.16 -14.45 2.53
C LYS A 474 -5.44 -15.02 3.14
N TYR A 475 -5.47 -15.33 4.43
CA TYR A 475 -6.58 -16.08 5.03
C TYR A 475 -7.85 -15.23 5.15
N LEU A 476 -7.79 -14.08 5.83
CA LEU A 476 -8.97 -13.21 6.03
C LEU A 476 -9.30 -12.32 4.80
N GLY A 477 -8.42 -12.36 3.80
CA GLY A 477 -8.53 -11.65 2.54
C GLY A 477 -8.79 -12.62 1.40
N SER A 478 -7.75 -12.98 0.66
CA SER A 478 -7.83 -13.80 -0.56
C SER A 478 -8.67 -15.07 -0.41
N ASP A 479 -8.40 -15.89 0.60
CA ASP A 479 -8.92 -17.25 0.74
C ASP A 479 -10.39 -17.29 1.13
N MET A 480 -10.83 -16.42 2.04
CA MET A 480 -12.25 -16.34 2.40
C MET A 480 -13.15 -16.12 1.19
N TYR A 481 -12.75 -15.23 0.28
CA TYR A 481 -13.50 -15.01 -0.95
C TYR A 481 -13.35 -16.21 -1.89
N GLN A 482 -12.12 -16.68 -2.13
CA GLN A 482 -11.88 -17.82 -3.01
C GLN A 482 -12.65 -19.09 -2.61
N PHE A 483 -12.58 -19.48 -1.34
CA PHE A 483 -13.30 -20.64 -0.81
C PHE A 483 -14.80 -20.40 -0.74
N GLY A 484 -15.24 -19.16 -0.47
CA GLY A 484 -16.64 -18.78 -0.55
C GLY A 484 -17.23 -18.99 -1.95
N SER A 485 -16.49 -18.58 -3.00
CA SER A 485 -16.88 -18.76 -4.40
C SER A 485 -16.95 -20.24 -4.78
N VAL A 486 -15.96 -21.04 -4.37
CA VAL A 486 -15.95 -22.49 -4.66
C VAL A 486 -17.10 -23.21 -3.96
N LEU A 487 -17.41 -22.87 -2.70
CA LEU A 487 -18.57 -23.42 -2.00
C LEU A 487 -19.88 -23.01 -2.67
N TYR A 488 -19.98 -21.76 -3.13
CA TYR A 488 -21.12 -21.30 -3.90
C TYR A 488 -21.29 -22.12 -5.18
N MET A 489 -20.21 -22.35 -5.93
CA MET A 489 -20.25 -23.21 -7.11
C MET A 489 -20.70 -24.62 -6.78
N LEU A 490 -20.14 -25.24 -5.73
CA LEU A 490 -20.55 -26.57 -5.29
C LEU A 490 -22.04 -26.65 -5.01
N CYS A 491 -22.58 -25.67 -4.27
CA CYS A 491 -23.95 -25.75 -3.78
C CYS A 491 -25.02 -25.33 -4.79
N TYR A 492 -24.68 -24.48 -5.77
CA TYR A 492 -25.64 -23.92 -6.72
C TYR A 492 -25.49 -24.41 -8.16
N PHE A 493 -24.29 -24.84 -8.57
CA PHE A 493 -24.01 -25.21 -9.96
C PHE A 493 -23.56 -26.66 -10.15
N VAL A 494 -22.91 -27.27 -9.14
CA VAL A 494 -22.30 -28.59 -9.29
C VAL A 494 -23.16 -29.70 -8.70
N LEU A 495 -23.64 -29.52 -7.46
CA LEU A 495 -24.48 -30.52 -6.78
C LEU A 495 -25.95 -30.34 -7.16
N THR A 496 -26.67 -31.45 -7.25
CA THR A 496 -28.06 -31.50 -7.72
C THR A 496 -29.11 -31.28 -6.63
N GLY A 497 -28.75 -31.40 -5.35
CA GLY A 497 -29.66 -31.21 -4.22
C GLY A 497 -30.02 -29.75 -4.01
N ALA A 498 -30.90 -29.47 -3.03
CA ALA A 498 -31.16 -28.08 -2.65
C ALA A 498 -29.88 -27.44 -2.08
N PRO A 499 -29.62 -26.13 -2.29
CA PRO A 499 -28.35 -25.53 -1.87
C PRO A 499 -28.00 -25.73 -0.38
N LEU A 500 -29.00 -25.75 0.51
CA LEU A 500 -28.77 -26.00 1.94
C LEU A 500 -28.40 -27.47 2.22
N GLU A 501 -29.03 -28.42 1.55
CA GLU A 501 -28.71 -29.85 1.64
C GLU A 501 -27.30 -30.12 1.10
N ASN A 502 -26.94 -29.45 -0.01
CA ASN A 502 -25.60 -29.49 -0.58
C ASN A 502 -24.54 -28.98 0.42
N VAL A 503 -24.83 -27.91 1.16
CA VAL A 503 -23.95 -27.44 2.25
C VAL A 503 -23.76 -28.52 3.32
N HIS A 504 -24.83 -29.20 3.73
CA HIS A 504 -24.74 -30.28 4.72
C HIS A 504 -23.91 -31.47 4.22
N SER A 505 -24.09 -31.86 2.96
CA SER A 505 -23.30 -32.92 2.30
C SER A 505 -21.81 -32.55 2.20
N CYS A 506 -21.50 -31.33 1.74
CA CYS A 506 -20.13 -30.81 1.71
C CYS A 506 -19.51 -30.82 3.10
N TRP A 507 -20.27 -30.40 4.12
CA TRP A 507 -19.77 -30.33 5.49
C TRP A 507 -19.53 -31.72 6.10
N ALA A 508 -20.36 -32.71 5.80
CA ALA A 508 -20.15 -34.10 6.22
C ALA A 508 -18.80 -34.62 5.70
N SER A 509 -18.57 -34.48 4.39
CA SER A 509 -17.33 -34.90 3.72
C SER A 509 -16.09 -34.18 4.27
N MET A 510 -16.21 -32.87 4.57
CA MET A 510 -15.11 -32.11 5.18
C MET A 510 -14.76 -32.58 6.59
N LYS A 511 -15.75 -32.98 7.41
CA LYS A 511 -15.49 -33.54 8.75
C LYS A 511 -14.72 -34.85 8.66
N GLU A 512 -15.11 -35.72 7.73
CA GLU A 512 -14.39 -36.98 7.46
C GLU A 512 -12.95 -36.70 7.03
N PHE A 513 -12.75 -35.75 6.12
CA PHE A 513 -11.40 -35.32 5.73
C PHE A 513 -10.57 -34.87 6.93
N TYR A 514 -11.11 -34.00 7.80
CA TYR A 514 -10.40 -33.51 8.97
C TYR A 514 -10.03 -34.61 9.97
N GLN A 515 -10.89 -35.63 10.09
CA GLN A 515 -10.64 -36.80 10.93
C GLN A 515 -9.54 -37.68 10.33
N ALA A 516 -9.64 -38.01 9.04
CA ALA A 516 -8.69 -38.86 8.34
C ALA A 516 -7.27 -38.27 8.29
N HIS A 517 -7.15 -36.94 8.19
CA HIS A 517 -5.86 -36.25 8.07
C HIS A 517 -5.35 -35.65 9.39
N ASN A 518 -5.99 -35.98 10.52
CA ASN A 518 -5.67 -35.42 11.84
C ASN A 518 -5.46 -33.89 11.83
N THR A 519 -6.37 -33.15 11.17
CA THR A 519 -6.21 -31.72 10.98
C THR A 519 -6.26 -30.99 12.32
N GLY A 520 -5.20 -30.26 12.64
CA GLY A 520 -5.01 -29.62 13.95
C GLY A 520 -6.07 -28.57 14.27
N SER A 521 -6.28 -27.59 13.37
CA SER A 521 -7.30 -26.54 13.57
C SER A 521 -8.44 -26.68 12.58
N ARG A 522 -9.53 -27.31 13.03
CA ARG A 522 -10.70 -27.62 12.20
C ARG A 522 -11.66 -26.44 12.15
N TYR A 523 -12.29 -26.25 11.00
CA TYR A 523 -13.40 -25.31 10.87
C TYR A 523 -14.57 -25.76 11.76
N ARG A 524 -15.29 -24.84 12.41
CA ARG A 524 -16.21 -25.23 13.50
C ARG A 524 -17.59 -25.67 13.03
N TYR A 525 -18.22 -24.92 12.12
CA TYR A 525 -19.57 -25.22 11.62
C TYR A 525 -19.79 -24.63 10.22
N LEU A 526 -20.25 -25.47 9.30
CA LEU A 526 -20.70 -25.06 7.96
C LEU A 526 -22.10 -25.62 7.72
N ASN A 527 -23.11 -24.97 8.29
CA ASN A 527 -24.49 -25.48 8.34
C ASN A 527 -25.54 -24.49 7.79
N LYS A 528 -25.10 -23.35 7.26
CA LYS A 528 -25.99 -22.30 6.73
C LYS A 528 -25.38 -21.68 5.49
N LEU A 529 -26.21 -21.36 4.50
CA LEU A 529 -25.79 -20.62 3.29
C LEU A 529 -25.16 -19.26 3.64
N THR A 530 -25.64 -18.60 4.70
CA THR A 530 -25.11 -17.30 5.16
C THR A 530 -23.65 -17.33 5.64
N MET A 531 -23.05 -18.52 5.75
CA MET A 531 -21.64 -18.69 6.04
C MET A 531 -20.74 -18.27 4.87
N PHE A 532 -21.23 -18.32 3.62
CA PHE A 532 -20.49 -17.87 2.45
C PHE A 532 -21.32 -17.02 1.48
N CYS A 533 -22.64 -17.15 1.46
CA CYS A 533 -23.53 -16.26 0.71
C CYS A 533 -23.74 -14.94 1.47
N ARG A 534 -23.52 -13.82 0.77
CA ARG A 534 -23.77 -12.47 1.28
C ARG A 534 -25.04 -11.91 0.67
N LYS A 535 -25.65 -10.93 1.36
CA LYS A 535 -26.77 -10.15 0.81
C LYS A 535 -26.36 -9.33 -0.43
N SER A 536 -25.09 -8.92 -0.49
CA SER A 536 -24.52 -8.18 -1.62
C SER A 536 -23.02 -8.44 -1.74
N GLY A 537 -22.53 -8.31 -2.97
CA GLY A 537 -21.12 -8.54 -3.33
C GLY A 537 -20.77 -10.02 -3.50
N TYR A 538 -19.47 -10.29 -3.63
CA TYR A 538 -18.94 -11.63 -3.84
C TYR A 538 -19.18 -12.56 -2.64
N PRO A 539 -19.37 -13.88 -2.88
CA PRO A 539 -19.32 -14.88 -1.83
C PRO A 539 -18.07 -14.73 -0.96
N LYS A 540 -18.24 -14.85 0.35
CA LYS A 540 -17.15 -14.74 1.33
C LYS A 540 -17.40 -15.69 2.49
N LEU A 541 -16.57 -16.71 2.59
CA LEU A 541 -16.57 -17.63 3.73
C LEU A 541 -16.23 -16.85 5.00
N ARG A 542 -17.12 -16.91 6.00
CA ARG A 542 -16.85 -16.41 7.35
C ARG A 542 -15.93 -17.37 8.07
N GLY A 543 -15.16 -16.96 9.06
CA GLY A 543 -14.34 -17.89 9.83
C GLY A 543 -13.17 -17.21 10.52
N LYS A 544 -12.47 -17.93 11.39
CA LYS A 544 -11.20 -17.46 11.96
C LYS A 544 -10.06 -17.77 11.01
N ALA A 545 -9.02 -16.94 10.98
CA ALA A 545 -7.88 -17.12 10.08
C ALA A 545 -7.27 -18.53 10.17
N ASN A 546 -7.12 -19.06 11.38
CA ASN A 546 -6.54 -20.38 11.61
C ASN A 546 -7.44 -21.52 11.12
N GLU A 547 -8.75 -21.34 11.14
CA GLU A 547 -9.70 -22.28 10.54
C GLU A 547 -9.63 -22.22 9.00
N ILE A 548 -9.58 -21.01 8.43
CA ILE A 548 -9.48 -20.80 6.98
C ILE A 548 -8.19 -21.39 6.41
N ARG A 549 -7.06 -21.24 7.12
CA ARG A 549 -5.76 -21.81 6.74
C ARG A 549 -5.84 -23.32 6.44
N HIS A 550 -6.58 -24.06 7.25
CA HIS A 550 -6.71 -25.52 7.10
C HIS A 550 -7.91 -25.93 6.24
N PHE A 551 -8.81 -25.00 5.93
CA PHE A 551 -10.02 -25.26 5.14
C PHE A 551 -9.71 -25.66 3.69
N GLY A 552 -8.66 -25.07 3.11
CA GLY A 552 -8.31 -25.27 1.70
C GLY A 552 -8.01 -26.74 1.35
N ALA A 553 -7.33 -27.47 2.23
CA ALA A 553 -7.00 -28.88 2.00
C ALA A 553 -8.27 -29.76 1.97
N ALA A 554 -9.20 -29.54 2.90
CA ALA A 554 -10.48 -30.24 2.92
C ALA A 554 -11.34 -29.91 1.70
N LEU A 555 -11.33 -28.65 1.26
CA LEU A 555 -12.06 -28.23 0.05
C LEU A 555 -11.45 -28.83 -1.22
N LEU A 556 -10.12 -28.94 -1.28
CA LEU A 556 -9.41 -29.63 -2.35
C LEU A 556 -9.67 -31.14 -2.34
N GLY A 557 -9.85 -31.76 -1.17
CA GLY A 557 -10.25 -33.16 -1.05
C GLY A 557 -11.68 -33.42 -1.53
N LEU A 558 -12.59 -32.46 -1.27
CA LEU A 558 -14.00 -32.52 -1.67
C LEU A 558 -14.20 -32.31 -3.18
N TRP A 559 -13.54 -31.31 -3.77
CA TRP A 559 -13.80 -30.87 -5.14
C TRP A 559 -13.70 -31.99 -6.21
N PRO A 560 -12.67 -32.86 -6.21
CA PRO A 560 -12.55 -33.96 -7.16
C PRO A 560 -13.73 -34.93 -7.18
N ALA A 561 -14.44 -35.10 -6.05
CA ALA A 561 -15.57 -36.03 -5.94
C ALA A 561 -16.82 -35.55 -6.70
N HIS A 562 -16.91 -34.25 -6.98
CA HIS A 562 -18.09 -33.63 -7.60
C HIS A 562 -17.81 -32.93 -8.92
N MET A 563 -16.54 -32.68 -9.25
CA MET A 563 -16.21 -31.97 -10.48
C MET A 563 -16.47 -32.82 -11.74
N ASN A 564 -16.89 -32.17 -12.82
CA ASN A 564 -16.83 -32.75 -14.16
C ASN A 564 -15.44 -32.51 -14.78
N GLY A 565 -14.66 -33.57 -14.99
CA GLY A 565 -13.31 -33.49 -15.57
C GLY A 565 -13.25 -33.02 -17.03
N ALA A 566 -14.36 -33.06 -17.76
CA ALA A 566 -14.45 -32.55 -19.12
C ALA A 566 -14.53 -31.01 -19.16
N LEU A 567 -15.03 -30.38 -18.10
CA LEU A 567 -15.18 -28.93 -18.03
C LEU A 567 -13.86 -28.26 -17.66
N GLU A 568 -13.34 -27.42 -18.55
CA GLU A 568 -12.12 -26.64 -18.32
C GLU A 568 -12.22 -25.79 -17.05
N LEU A 569 -13.38 -25.16 -16.83
CA LEU A 569 -13.66 -24.35 -15.64
C LEU A 569 -13.42 -25.13 -14.34
N HIS A 570 -13.91 -26.38 -14.28
CA HIS A 570 -13.76 -27.23 -13.10
C HIS A 570 -12.30 -27.65 -12.88
N ARG A 571 -11.56 -27.90 -13.97
CA ARG A 571 -10.13 -28.19 -13.90
C ARG A 571 -9.33 -26.98 -13.40
N LYS A 572 -9.70 -25.75 -13.82
CA LYS A 572 -9.10 -24.50 -13.32
C LYS A 572 -9.34 -24.32 -11.82
N VAL A 573 -10.55 -24.54 -11.33
CA VAL A 573 -10.86 -24.49 -9.89
C VAL A 573 -10.04 -25.50 -9.10
N LYS A 574 -9.95 -26.76 -9.56
CA LYS A 574 -9.13 -27.79 -8.93
C LYS A 574 -7.65 -27.37 -8.85
N LEU A 575 -7.09 -26.87 -9.95
CA LEU A 575 -5.69 -26.44 -9.99
C LEU A 575 -5.46 -25.22 -9.08
N MET A 576 -6.36 -24.25 -9.07
CA MET A 576 -6.29 -23.09 -8.19
C MET A 576 -6.29 -23.51 -6.70
N LEU A 577 -7.15 -24.45 -6.31
CA LEU A 577 -7.15 -25.01 -4.95
C LEU A 577 -5.86 -25.76 -4.64
N LYS A 578 -5.34 -26.56 -5.60
CA LYS A 578 -4.07 -27.29 -5.44
C LYS A 578 -2.90 -26.35 -5.20
N LEU A 579 -2.81 -25.26 -5.96
CA LEU A 579 -1.76 -24.24 -5.80
C LEU A 579 -1.90 -23.49 -4.47
N ASN A 580 -3.14 -23.15 -4.06
CA ASN A 580 -3.40 -22.54 -2.75
C ASN A 580 -2.91 -23.44 -1.61
N VAL A 581 -3.26 -24.72 -1.65
CA VAL A 581 -2.83 -25.71 -0.65
C VAL A 581 -1.31 -25.89 -0.68
N ARG A 582 -0.68 -25.92 -1.87
CA ARG A 582 0.77 -26.06 -1.98
C ARG A 582 1.52 -24.91 -1.32
N MET A 583 1.03 -23.67 -1.44
CA MET A 583 1.58 -22.54 -0.70
C MET A 583 1.58 -22.80 0.82
N GLU A 584 0.47 -23.28 1.37
CA GLU A 584 0.36 -23.59 2.80
C GLU A 584 1.23 -24.77 3.23
N THR A 585 1.37 -25.78 2.36
CA THR A 585 2.27 -26.91 2.57
C THR A 585 3.73 -26.44 2.68
N LEU A 586 4.20 -25.59 1.76
CA LEU A 586 5.56 -25.04 1.79
C LEU A 586 5.83 -24.25 3.08
N LEU A 587 4.88 -23.40 3.52
CA LEU A 587 5.01 -22.71 4.80
C LEU A 587 4.99 -23.64 6.02
N THR A 588 4.45 -24.85 5.87
CA THR A 588 4.42 -25.86 6.94
C THR A 588 5.69 -26.70 6.95
N GLU A 589 6.21 -27.08 5.79
CA GLU A 589 7.49 -27.79 5.60
C GLU A 589 8.65 -26.94 6.15
N TYR A 590 8.72 -25.66 5.76
CA TYR A 590 9.79 -24.74 6.16
C TYR A 590 9.37 -23.81 7.31
N ARG A 591 8.63 -24.36 8.29
CA ARG A 591 8.03 -23.56 9.38
C ARG A 591 9.05 -22.87 10.28
N ASP A 592 10.23 -23.48 10.43
CA ASP A 592 11.28 -23.07 11.36
C ASP A 592 12.35 -22.20 10.65
N GLU A 593 12.24 -22.03 9.34
CA GLU A 593 13.16 -21.21 8.55
C GLU A 593 12.86 -19.71 8.66
N CYS A 594 13.91 -18.88 8.67
CA CYS A 594 13.76 -17.42 8.64
C CYS A 594 13.31 -16.92 7.26
N ALA A 595 13.69 -17.63 6.19
CA ALA A 595 13.31 -17.37 4.81
C ALA A 595 13.13 -18.70 4.07
N LEU A 596 12.28 -18.75 3.04
CA LEU A 596 12.13 -19.97 2.26
C LEU A 596 13.41 -20.26 1.46
N PRO A 597 13.92 -21.51 1.45
CA PRO A 597 15.05 -21.88 0.61
C PRO A 597 14.81 -21.51 -0.86
N PRO A 598 15.86 -21.22 -1.66
CA PRO A 598 15.68 -20.68 -3.02
C PRO A 598 14.73 -21.50 -3.91
N ALA A 599 14.78 -22.83 -3.83
CA ALA A 599 13.88 -23.71 -4.56
C ALA A 599 12.42 -23.59 -4.07
N ALA A 600 12.21 -23.65 -2.75
CA ALA A 600 10.90 -23.52 -2.12
C ALA A 600 10.29 -22.13 -2.35
N SER A 601 11.08 -21.07 -2.32
CA SER A 601 10.59 -19.71 -2.60
C SER A 601 10.17 -19.53 -4.06
N ARG A 602 10.93 -20.08 -5.02
CA ARG A 602 10.52 -20.09 -6.43
C ARG A 602 9.20 -20.84 -6.60
N GLU A 603 9.09 -22.03 -6.03
CA GLU A 603 7.86 -22.81 -6.07
C GLU A 603 6.67 -22.09 -5.41
N PHE A 604 6.89 -21.45 -4.26
CA PHE A 604 5.87 -20.66 -3.57
C PHE A 604 5.40 -19.46 -4.41
N THR A 605 6.35 -18.76 -5.05
CA THR A 605 6.07 -17.61 -5.92
C THR A 605 5.30 -18.03 -7.17
N ASP A 606 5.72 -19.12 -7.81
CA ASP A 606 5.07 -19.64 -9.01
C ASP A 606 3.68 -20.19 -8.68
N ALA A 607 3.52 -20.89 -7.56
CA ALA A 607 2.21 -21.33 -7.08
C ALA A 607 1.27 -20.15 -6.85
N CYS A 608 1.75 -19.09 -6.19
CA CYS A 608 0.98 -17.87 -5.99
C CYS A 608 0.60 -17.22 -7.33
N ARG A 609 1.55 -17.03 -8.24
CA ARG A 609 1.33 -16.38 -9.54
C ARG A 609 0.32 -17.17 -10.39
N CYS A 610 0.50 -18.48 -10.51
CA CYS A 610 -0.41 -19.35 -11.25
C CYS A 610 -1.81 -19.38 -10.62
N MET A 611 -1.91 -19.41 -9.28
CA MET A 611 -3.18 -19.32 -8.58
C MET A 611 -3.91 -18.00 -8.88
N MET A 612 -3.19 -16.88 -8.85
CA MET A 612 -3.75 -15.57 -9.17
C MET A 612 -4.22 -15.48 -10.63
N LEU A 613 -3.44 -16.00 -11.57
CA LEU A 613 -3.83 -16.05 -12.98
C LEU A 613 -5.11 -16.86 -13.20
N LEU A 614 -5.21 -18.04 -12.58
CA LEU A 614 -6.41 -18.88 -12.64
C LEU A 614 -7.62 -18.16 -12.04
N ARG A 615 -7.42 -17.48 -10.90
CA ARG A 615 -8.48 -16.69 -10.26
C ARG A 615 -8.98 -15.57 -11.17
N THR A 616 -8.08 -14.87 -11.87
CA THR A 616 -8.46 -13.85 -12.86
C THR A 616 -9.28 -14.44 -14.01
N GLN A 617 -8.85 -15.57 -14.57
CA GLN A 617 -9.61 -16.25 -15.63
C GLN A 617 -11.00 -16.72 -15.16
N LEU A 618 -11.10 -17.22 -13.93
CA LEU A 618 -12.39 -17.60 -13.33
C LEU A 618 -13.28 -16.36 -13.13
N ALA A 619 -12.72 -15.25 -12.65
CA ALA A 619 -13.45 -13.99 -12.51
C ALA A 619 -13.97 -13.47 -13.85
N GLU A 620 -13.13 -13.45 -14.89
CA GLU A 620 -13.52 -13.04 -16.24
C GLU A 620 -14.66 -13.89 -16.80
N HIS A 621 -14.59 -15.23 -16.64
CA HIS A 621 -15.66 -16.12 -17.06
C HIS A 621 -16.99 -15.79 -16.36
N PHE A 622 -17.02 -15.71 -15.03
CA PHE A 622 -18.28 -15.45 -14.33
C PHE A 622 -18.81 -14.04 -14.54
N VAL A 623 -17.94 -13.05 -14.78
CA VAL A 623 -18.37 -11.72 -15.20
C VAL A 623 -19.11 -11.77 -16.54
N GLN A 624 -18.66 -12.61 -17.50
CA GLN A 624 -19.35 -12.82 -18.78
C GLN A 624 -20.72 -13.50 -18.60
N GLU A 625 -20.84 -14.40 -17.61
CA GLU A 625 -22.10 -15.04 -17.22
C GLU A 625 -22.98 -14.15 -16.33
N CYS A 626 -22.65 -12.86 -16.16
CA CYS A 626 -23.35 -11.90 -15.29
C CYS A 626 -23.39 -12.31 -13.80
N GLU A 627 -22.46 -13.15 -13.36
CA GLU A 627 -22.34 -13.67 -12.00
C GLU A 627 -21.13 -13.10 -11.25
N LYS A 628 -21.31 -12.73 -9.99
CA LYS A 628 -20.23 -12.14 -9.15
C LYS A 628 -19.64 -13.18 -8.21
N LEU A 629 -18.85 -14.11 -8.75
CA LEU A 629 -18.26 -15.19 -7.95
C LEU A 629 -16.84 -14.90 -7.48
N PHE A 630 -15.89 -14.67 -8.39
CA PHE A 630 -14.48 -14.52 -8.03
C PHE A 630 -14.05 -13.05 -8.03
N ASP A 631 -13.55 -12.58 -6.89
CA ASP A 631 -13.11 -11.20 -6.69
C ASP A 631 -11.63 -11.02 -7.04
N ILE A 632 -11.25 -9.93 -7.72
CA ILE A 632 -9.85 -9.52 -7.97
C ILE A 632 -9.56 -8.28 -7.13
N ALA A 633 -9.41 -8.47 -5.81
CA ALA A 633 -9.16 -7.38 -4.87
C ALA A 633 -7.66 -7.06 -4.67
N SER A 634 -7.39 -5.97 -3.94
CA SER A 634 -6.05 -5.54 -3.55
C SER A 634 -5.31 -6.53 -2.62
N LYS A 635 -6.03 -7.27 -1.78
CA LYS A 635 -5.42 -8.26 -0.85
C LYS A 635 -4.71 -9.41 -1.56
N PRO A 636 -5.30 -10.06 -2.59
CA PRO A 636 -4.59 -10.98 -3.47
C PRO A 636 -3.25 -10.45 -4.03
N HIS A 637 -3.19 -9.16 -4.39
CA HIS A 637 -1.94 -8.53 -4.84
C HIS A 637 -0.89 -8.44 -3.70
N MET A 638 -1.31 -8.13 -2.47
CA MET A 638 -0.43 -8.14 -1.30
C MET A 638 0.11 -9.55 -0.97
N VAL A 639 -0.67 -10.60 -1.22
CA VAL A 639 -0.18 -11.99 -1.12
C VAL A 639 0.93 -12.25 -2.14
N MET A 640 0.83 -11.71 -3.35
CA MET A 640 1.86 -11.86 -4.38
C MET A 640 3.17 -11.18 -3.98
N HIS A 641 3.11 -9.98 -3.39
CA HIS A 641 4.30 -9.34 -2.80
C HIS A 641 4.91 -10.21 -1.70
N SER A 642 4.10 -10.74 -0.79
CA SER A 642 4.57 -11.66 0.26
C SER A 642 5.25 -12.90 -0.33
N ALA A 643 4.76 -13.41 -1.48
CA ALA A 643 5.36 -14.53 -2.17
C ALA A 643 6.72 -14.17 -2.78
N ILE A 644 6.83 -13.04 -3.46
CA ILE A 644 8.08 -12.54 -4.04
C ILE A 644 9.15 -12.31 -2.96
N LEU A 645 8.74 -11.81 -1.79
CA LEU A 645 9.64 -11.52 -0.68
C LEU A 645 9.99 -12.76 0.17
N SER A 646 9.34 -13.90 -0.08
CA SER A 646 9.48 -15.12 0.74
C SER A 646 10.90 -15.70 0.79
N LYS A 647 11.74 -15.44 -0.22
CA LYS A 647 13.17 -15.82 -0.24
C LYS A 647 14.04 -15.01 0.72
N TYR A 648 13.53 -13.88 1.21
CA TYR A 648 14.26 -13.00 2.12
C TYR A 648 13.69 -13.05 3.54
N LEU A 649 12.37 -13.17 3.67
CA LEU A 649 11.69 -13.30 4.94
C LEU A 649 10.46 -14.20 4.75
N SER A 650 10.41 -15.30 5.50
CA SER A 650 9.28 -16.22 5.47
C SER A 650 8.01 -15.48 5.91
N PRO A 651 6.88 -15.59 5.18
CA PRO A 651 5.62 -14.98 5.59
C PRO A 651 5.16 -15.39 7.01
N ARG A 652 5.65 -16.52 7.53
CA ARG A 652 5.40 -16.98 8.90
C ARG A 652 6.10 -16.17 9.99
N ARG A 653 7.14 -15.40 9.63
CA ARG A 653 7.86 -14.57 10.57
C ARG A 653 7.14 -13.25 10.86
N VAL A 654 6.19 -12.88 10.01
CA VAL A 654 5.53 -11.56 10.05
C VAL A 654 4.00 -11.61 9.97
N TRP A 655 3.40 -12.80 10.08
CA TRP A 655 1.95 -12.96 10.12
C TRP A 655 1.38 -12.68 11.53
N CYS A 656 0.20 -12.06 11.62
CA CYS A 656 -0.30 -11.58 12.91
C CYS A 656 -1.04 -12.64 13.77
N PHE A 657 -0.77 -13.95 13.61
CA PHE A 657 -1.44 -14.98 14.41
C PHE A 657 -1.15 -14.86 15.91
N ALA A 658 0.13 -14.65 16.26
CA ALA A 658 0.52 -14.46 17.65
C ALA A 658 -0.04 -13.13 18.19
N GLY A 659 -0.05 -12.08 17.36
CA GLY A 659 -0.69 -10.81 17.68
C GLY A 659 -2.17 -10.98 18.07
N GLU A 660 -2.95 -11.67 17.24
CA GLU A 660 -4.38 -11.94 17.48
C GLU A 660 -4.61 -12.76 18.76
N ASP A 661 -3.81 -13.80 19.00
CA ASP A 661 -3.89 -14.60 20.23
C ASP A 661 -3.54 -13.77 21.47
N MET A 662 -2.53 -12.90 21.36
CA MET A 662 -2.16 -11.95 22.40
C MET A 662 -3.29 -10.95 22.67
N MET A 663 -3.99 -10.46 21.65
CA MET A 663 -5.18 -9.61 21.82
C MET A 663 -6.28 -10.33 22.60
N GLY A 664 -6.51 -11.62 22.32
CA GLY A 664 -7.47 -12.44 23.07
C GLY A 664 -7.12 -12.56 24.55
N LYS A 665 -5.85 -12.82 24.87
CA LYS A 665 -5.34 -12.88 26.24
C LYS A 665 -5.43 -11.52 26.94
N THR A 666 -5.03 -10.46 26.26
CA THR A 666 -5.15 -9.08 26.72
C THR A 666 -6.59 -8.69 26.97
N GLN A 667 -7.54 -9.12 26.13
CA GLN A 667 -8.96 -8.86 26.34
C GLN A 667 -9.44 -9.43 27.69
N ILE A 668 -9.07 -10.68 28.00
CA ILE A 668 -9.43 -11.32 29.27
C ILE A 668 -8.84 -10.55 30.45
N LEU A 669 -7.55 -10.22 30.38
CA LEU A 669 -6.86 -9.50 31.44
C LEU A 669 -7.43 -8.09 31.63
N ALA A 670 -7.66 -7.34 30.56
CA ALA A 670 -8.26 -6.01 30.59
C ALA A 670 -9.67 -6.04 31.21
N LYS A 671 -10.51 -7.02 30.85
CA LYS A 671 -11.84 -7.21 31.46
C LYS A 671 -11.77 -7.44 32.97
N SER A 672 -10.74 -8.12 33.48
CA SER A 672 -10.54 -8.29 34.92
C SER A 672 -10.12 -6.99 35.64
N CYS A 673 -9.47 -6.08 34.92
CA CYS A 673 -8.91 -4.85 35.48
C CYS A 673 -9.91 -3.68 35.56
N VAL A 674 -10.97 -3.71 34.75
CA VAL A 674 -11.97 -2.63 34.63
C VAL A 674 -13.13 -2.71 35.63
N ARG A 675 -13.29 -3.83 36.35
CA ARG A 675 -14.33 -3.99 37.37
C ARG A 675 -14.04 -3.11 38.59
N GLY A 676 -15.01 -2.29 38.98
CA GLY A 676 -14.92 -1.42 40.18
C GLY A 676 -13.96 -0.23 40.09
N ILE A 677 -13.29 -0.01 38.95
CA ILE A 677 -12.25 1.01 38.80
C ILE A 677 -12.56 1.94 37.61
N TYR A 678 -12.16 3.21 37.69
CA TYR A 678 -12.36 4.23 36.65
C TYR A 678 -11.10 4.45 35.82
N GLY A 679 -11.29 4.68 34.51
CA GLY A 679 -10.31 5.29 33.62
C GLY A 679 -8.87 4.75 33.71
N ALA A 680 -7.92 5.66 33.91
CA ALA A 680 -6.48 5.40 33.89
C ALA A 680 -6.00 4.36 34.91
N ALA A 681 -6.67 4.23 36.05
CA ALA A 681 -6.32 3.22 37.06
C ALA A 681 -6.49 1.78 36.55
N ALA A 682 -7.36 1.54 35.56
CA ALA A 682 -7.49 0.24 34.91
C ALA A 682 -6.25 -0.15 34.09
N ALA A 683 -5.62 0.80 33.40
CA ALA A 683 -4.39 0.56 32.63
C ALA A 683 -3.20 0.29 33.57
N VAL A 684 -3.10 1.02 34.69
CA VAL A 684 -2.08 0.76 35.72
C VAL A 684 -2.26 -0.63 36.34
N LYS A 685 -3.50 -1.02 36.66
CA LYS A 685 -3.81 -2.36 37.18
C LYS A 685 -3.47 -3.46 36.17
N PHE A 686 -3.80 -3.24 34.90
CA PHE A 686 -3.43 -4.14 33.80
C PHE A 686 -1.91 -4.35 33.76
N ALA A 687 -1.12 -3.27 33.76
CA ALA A 687 0.33 -3.34 33.73
C ALA A 687 0.90 -4.12 34.92
N LYS A 688 0.37 -3.90 36.13
CA LYS A 688 0.79 -4.64 37.34
C LYS A 688 0.52 -6.15 37.20
N HIS A 689 -0.69 -6.52 36.76
CA HIS A 689 -1.05 -7.93 36.60
C HIS A 689 -0.23 -8.59 35.49
N TYR A 690 -0.01 -7.90 34.37
CA TYR A 690 0.81 -8.41 33.26
C TYR A 690 2.26 -8.65 33.70
N ARG A 691 2.87 -7.69 34.41
CA ARG A 691 4.23 -7.84 34.96
C ARG A 691 4.34 -9.00 35.97
N LEU A 692 3.32 -9.19 36.81
CA LEU A 692 3.28 -10.33 37.72
C LEU A 692 3.21 -11.65 36.95
N GLY A 693 2.37 -11.73 35.91
CA GLY A 693 2.27 -12.90 35.05
C GLY A 693 3.60 -13.22 34.34
N LEU A 694 4.28 -12.21 33.79
CA LEU A 694 5.61 -12.39 33.19
C LEU A 694 6.65 -12.86 34.20
N ARG A 695 6.65 -12.30 35.40
CA ARG A 695 7.58 -12.74 36.46
C ARG A 695 7.35 -14.22 36.80
N LEU A 696 6.10 -14.62 36.99
CA LEU A 696 5.77 -16.03 37.27
C LEU A 696 6.14 -16.96 36.11
N LEU A 697 6.04 -16.48 34.85
CA LEU A 697 6.47 -17.24 33.68
C LEU A 697 8.00 -17.41 33.69
N PHE A 698 8.76 -16.33 33.91
CA PHE A 698 10.23 -16.36 33.90
C PHE A 698 10.83 -17.11 35.09
N ASP A 699 10.28 -16.91 36.29
CA ASP A 699 10.70 -17.62 37.50
C ASP A 699 10.41 -19.14 37.42
N GLY A 700 9.59 -19.59 36.46
CA GLY A 700 9.33 -21.01 36.18
C GLY A 700 10.19 -21.61 35.07
N HIS A 701 11.08 -20.82 34.45
CA HIS A 701 12.05 -21.28 33.45
C HIS A 701 13.47 -21.49 34.02
N ASP A 702 13.72 -20.99 35.23
CA ASP A 702 14.86 -21.37 36.09
C ASP A 702 14.46 -22.59 36.96
#